data_AF-A0A8H5VLW7-F1
#
_entry.id   AF-A0A8H5VLW7-F1
#
_cell.length_a   1.000
_cell.length_b   1.000
_cell.length_c   1.000
_cell.angle_alpha   90.00
_cell.angle_beta   90.00
_cell.angle_gamma   90.00
#
_symmetry.space_group_name_H-M   'P 1'
#
loop_
_entity.id
_entity.type
_entity.pdbx_description
1 polymer ?
#
loop_
_entity_poly.entity_id
_entity_poly.type
_entity_poly.pdbx_seq_one_letter_code
_entity_poly.pdbx_strand_id
1 'polypeptide(L)'
;MTQFQAFDYGAVELRTASTEIRLLDLYPSQGSVDSPLIGRLYTTAIANPSPYIALSYVWGLGDKTQSIEVSNLSDDDKAVIPITESLETALRHFRKPDEVTTLWIDQICINQADNREKGQQVAMMGRIYSSATQVLVWLGPAQDGSDELMGAWQDIGQRAREFGLESYMNPQSYHLISTLGRTKDPLDETAVSFQRLLASTVKVFAPLLKEKTLRKWFERPYFSRVWIIQEFCLCPDTIFVCGSKTIPVDFVKFAVLLLQTAIGNMPHGDYEQLQPPEMPLERLSEVSSEPTARLFGCRSRHQKHKDDELYMLLRRLFVELETNATVHRDRIFALLGLAADAERLGIQPDYEGSTERILTQTARTLIEKSGRVELLCYSQFPKLDGFSHLPSWVPDWRSNLSRSFYTINERIDKHLFAASRQDSVVEVVEHPNDNSDILGLRGYNVDVIEEVAEGDGWMGMSWDYERYLGYMAQIDELWQKSMEKAPNGRTLIQKEEARWRVPIGDIYWTWEGDQQRAKPEIAAFHEQFLQELKLFGEMTRLAAGGQDISDKSLQWEEEHRGAETKHNYRESMRKMQGKRPLLTKAGYLGMGPVEAKAGDVVVVFCGGRIPFVLRPVEGSREVGVFSYIGEAYCDGVMDGEAASKEKHTFWLT
;
A
#
# COMPACT_ATOMS: atom_id res chain seq x y z
N MET A 1 -28.46 -45.17 5.55
CA MET A 1 -27.88 -43.98 4.88
C MET A 1 -28.97 -42.93 4.85
N THR A 2 -28.96 -42.02 5.82
CA THR A 2 -29.89 -40.88 5.82
C THR A 2 -29.47 -39.98 4.66
N GLN A 3 -30.35 -39.82 3.69
CA GLN A 3 -30.09 -39.03 2.48
C GLN A 3 -30.27 -37.56 2.88
N PHE A 4 -29.17 -36.89 3.23
CA PHE A 4 -29.24 -35.47 3.56
C PHE A 4 -29.57 -34.66 2.31
N GLN A 5 -30.53 -33.74 2.43
CA GLN A 5 -30.88 -32.82 1.34
C GLN A 5 -29.88 -31.66 1.29
N ALA A 6 -29.59 -31.18 0.07
CA ALA A 6 -28.83 -29.95 -0.12
C ALA A 6 -29.58 -28.76 0.49
N PHE A 7 -28.87 -27.88 1.18
CA PHE A 7 -29.46 -26.67 1.76
C PHE A 7 -30.01 -25.73 0.68
N ASP A 8 -31.27 -25.31 0.85
CA ASP A 8 -31.93 -24.32 0.02
C ASP A 8 -31.99 -22.98 0.75
N TYR A 9 -31.30 -21.97 0.21
CA TYR A 9 -31.30 -20.60 0.73
C TYR A 9 -32.67 -19.92 0.66
N GLY A 10 -33.61 -20.42 -0.15
CA GLY A 10 -35.00 -19.98 -0.16
C GLY A 10 -35.76 -20.26 1.14
N ALA A 11 -35.32 -21.26 1.92
CA ALA A 11 -35.91 -21.53 3.24
C ALA A 11 -35.55 -20.48 4.30
N VAL A 12 -34.50 -19.68 4.05
CA VAL A 12 -34.01 -18.60 4.91
C VAL A 12 -33.79 -17.36 4.04
N GLU A 13 -34.79 -16.97 3.26
CA GLU A 13 -34.69 -15.89 2.29
C GLU A 13 -34.46 -14.52 2.94
N LEU A 14 -33.55 -13.72 2.37
CA LEU A 14 -33.39 -12.31 2.71
C LEU A 14 -34.48 -11.52 1.98
N ARG A 15 -35.44 -10.97 2.72
CA ARG A 15 -36.51 -10.12 2.15
C ARG A 15 -35.92 -8.93 1.43
N THR A 16 -34.81 -8.41 1.96
CA THR A 16 -34.02 -7.36 1.32
C THR A 16 -32.55 -7.59 1.64
N ALA A 17 -31.82 -8.19 0.70
CA ALA A 17 -30.40 -8.51 0.86
C ALA A 17 -29.47 -7.28 0.96
N SER A 18 -29.98 -6.05 0.86
CA SER A 18 -29.26 -4.82 1.20
C SER A 18 -29.51 -4.30 2.64
N THR A 19 -30.39 -4.95 3.40
CA THR A 19 -30.74 -4.55 4.78
C THR A 19 -30.84 -5.70 5.77
N GLU A 20 -30.75 -6.94 5.31
CA GLU A 20 -30.79 -8.15 6.15
C GLU A 20 -29.52 -8.98 5.96
N ILE A 21 -29.17 -9.74 6.99
CA ILE A 21 -28.07 -10.72 6.98
C ILE A 21 -28.55 -12.04 7.55
N ARG A 22 -27.85 -13.13 7.23
CA ARG A 22 -28.03 -14.41 7.91
C ARG A 22 -26.99 -14.58 9.01
N LEU A 23 -27.38 -15.20 10.12
CA LEU A 23 -26.51 -15.60 11.21
C LEU A 23 -26.64 -17.11 11.45
N LEU A 24 -25.53 -17.73 11.83
CA LEU A 24 -25.44 -19.14 12.20
C LEU A 24 -25.35 -19.27 13.72
N ASP A 25 -26.34 -19.93 14.34
CA ASP A 25 -26.20 -20.46 15.68
C ASP A 25 -25.50 -21.81 15.62
N LEU A 26 -24.21 -21.84 15.96
CA LEU A 26 -23.42 -23.07 16.04
C LEU A 26 -23.69 -23.77 17.39
N TYR A 27 -24.19 -25.01 17.35
CA TYR A 27 -24.55 -25.75 18.56
C TYR A 27 -23.33 -26.34 19.28
N PRO A 28 -23.43 -26.53 20.61
CA PRO A 28 -22.31 -26.99 21.42
C PRO A 28 -21.82 -28.37 21.02
N SER A 29 -20.54 -28.65 21.29
CA SER A 29 -19.93 -29.97 21.00
C SER A 29 -20.38 -31.09 21.93
N GLN A 30 -21.15 -30.78 22.98
CA GLN A 30 -21.57 -31.70 24.04
C GLN A 30 -20.39 -32.48 24.66
N GLY A 31 -19.22 -31.84 24.71
CA GLY A 31 -17.99 -32.41 25.28
C GLY A 31 -17.17 -33.29 24.33
N SER A 32 -17.55 -33.44 23.06
CA SER A 32 -16.78 -34.18 22.06
C SER A 32 -16.41 -33.30 20.87
N VAL A 33 -15.10 -33.05 20.68
CA VAL A 33 -14.57 -32.24 19.58
C VAL A 33 -14.88 -32.85 18.21
N ASP A 34 -15.03 -34.17 18.14
CA ASP A 34 -15.32 -34.92 16.90
C ASP A 34 -16.81 -35.03 16.58
N SER A 35 -17.70 -34.57 17.49
CA SER A 35 -19.14 -34.57 17.22
C SER A 35 -19.47 -33.77 15.94
N PRO A 36 -20.51 -34.15 15.18
CA PRO A 36 -20.90 -33.45 13.95
C PRO A 36 -21.11 -31.95 14.19
N LEU A 37 -20.73 -31.13 13.21
CA LEU A 37 -21.06 -29.70 13.24
C LEU A 37 -22.55 -29.57 12.92
N ILE A 38 -23.30 -28.98 13.86
CA ILE A 38 -24.74 -28.78 13.76
C ILE A 38 -25.03 -27.34 14.13
N GLY A 39 -25.95 -26.69 13.40
CA GLY A 39 -26.41 -25.36 13.75
C GLY A 39 -27.76 -25.00 13.15
N ARG A 40 -28.16 -23.75 13.34
CA ARG A 40 -29.36 -23.17 12.76
C ARG A 40 -29.01 -21.86 12.05
N LEU A 41 -29.51 -21.68 10.82
CA LEU A 41 -29.38 -20.44 10.08
C LEU A 41 -30.67 -19.63 10.19
N TYR A 42 -30.56 -18.32 10.43
CA TYR A 42 -31.72 -17.43 10.52
C TYR A 42 -31.38 -16.01 10.03
N THR A 43 -32.39 -15.24 9.65
CA THR A 43 -32.24 -13.86 9.18
C THR A 43 -32.38 -12.83 10.30
N THR A 44 -31.64 -11.73 10.23
CA THR A 44 -31.83 -10.56 11.08
C THR A 44 -31.57 -9.26 10.32
N ALA A 45 -32.13 -8.14 10.79
CA ALA A 45 -31.93 -6.84 10.18
C ALA A 45 -30.56 -6.26 10.57
N ILE A 46 -29.76 -5.82 9.59
CA ILE A 46 -28.43 -5.25 9.84
C ILE A 46 -28.48 -3.90 10.59
N ALA A 47 -29.63 -3.24 10.60
CA ALA A 47 -29.82 -2.00 11.35
C ALA A 47 -29.82 -2.22 12.86
N ASN A 48 -30.22 -3.41 13.32
CA ASN A 48 -30.24 -3.79 14.72
C ASN A 48 -30.07 -5.32 14.83
N PRO A 49 -28.88 -5.84 14.53
CA PRO A 49 -28.65 -7.28 14.52
C PRO A 49 -28.63 -7.83 15.96
N SER A 50 -29.02 -9.09 16.13
CA SER A 50 -28.72 -9.84 17.35
C SER A 50 -27.19 -9.90 17.54
N PRO A 51 -26.64 -9.88 18.77
CA PRO A 51 -25.20 -10.00 18.99
C PRO A 51 -24.58 -11.20 18.27
N TYR A 52 -23.47 -11.00 17.55
CA TYR A 52 -22.78 -12.04 16.81
C TYR A 52 -21.29 -11.77 16.71
N ILE A 53 -20.54 -12.86 16.55
CA ILE A 53 -19.12 -12.84 16.23
C ILE A 53 -18.96 -12.98 14.72
N ALA A 54 -18.19 -12.10 14.09
CA ALA A 54 -17.84 -12.25 12.68
C ALA A 54 -16.53 -13.03 12.55
N LEU A 55 -16.50 -14.01 11.65
CA LEU A 55 -15.30 -14.79 11.36
C LEU A 55 -14.52 -14.17 10.21
N SER A 56 -13.21 -14.04 10.39
CA SER A 56 -12.24 -13.63 9.38
C SER A 56 -11.23 -14.76 9.20
N TYR A 57 -11.25 -15.43 8.04
CA TYR A 57 -10.46 -16.65 7.81
C TYR A 57 -10.16 -16.86 6.33
N VAL A 58 -9.13 -17.65 6.02
CA VAL A 58 -8.78 -18.02 4.64
C VAL A 58 -9.63 -19.21 4.20
N TRP A 59 -10.38 -19.09 3.11
CA TRP A 59 -11.19 -20.19 2.58
C TRP A 59 -10.34 -21.43 2.21
N GLY A 60 -9.15 -21.21 1.67
CA GLY A 60 -8.26 -22.23 1.09
C GLY A 60 -8.46 -22.38 -0.43
N LEU A 61 -7.57 -23.14 -1.08
CA LEU A 61 -7.70 -23.51 -2.51
C LEU A 61 -8.46 -24.82 -2.73
N GLY A 62 -8.89 -25.48 -1.65
CA GLY A 62 -9.54 -26.78 -1.69
C GLY A 62 -11.03 -26.71 -2.02
N ASP A 63 -11.54 -27.79 -2.62
CA ASP A 63 -12.98 -28.01 -2.78
C ASP A 63 -13.70 -28.05 -1.43
N LYS A 64 -15.01 -27.80 -1.44
CA LYS A 64 -15.87 -27.92 -0.26
C LYS A 64 -16.12 -29.39 0.08
N THR A 65 -15.11 -30.06 0.66
CA THR A 65 -15.13 -31.48 0.99
C THR A 65 -15.77 -31.81 2.34
N GLN A 66 -15.93 -30.81 3.20
CA GLN A 66 -16.52 -30.93 4.53
C GLN A 66 -17.95 -30.38 4.55
N SER A 67 -18.66 -30.54 5.66
CA SER A 67 -20.05 -30.10 5.75
C SER A 67 -20.53 -29.77 7.17
N ILE A 68 -21.54 -28.91 7.25
CA ILE A 68 -22.30 -28.61 8.47
C ILE A 68 -23.78 -28.97 8.28
N GLU A 69 -24.38 -29.60 9.27
CA GLU A 69 -25.82 -29.85 9.33
C GLU A 69 -26.54 -28.58 9.82
N VAL A 70 -27.56 -28.14 9.08
CA VAL A 70 -28.36 -26.97 9.43
C VAL A 70 -29.84 -27.33 9.50
N SER A 71 -30.50 -26.99 10.61
CA SER A 71 -31.94 -27.17 10.77
C SER A 71 -32.73 -25.95 10.31
N ASN A 72 -33.72 -26.18 9.44
CA ASN A 72 -34.59 -25.14 8.88
C ASN A 72 -35.94 -25.14 9.61
N LEU A 73 -36.01 -24.50 10.79
CA LEU A 73 -37.24 -24.14 11.52
C LEU A 73 -38.18 -25.28 11.98
N SER A 74 -38.03 -26.52 11.51
CA SER A 74 -38.72 -27.72 11.99
C SER A 74 -37.70 -28.85 12.23
N ASP A 75 -37.85 -29.59 13.33
CA ASP A 75 -36.86 -30.57 13.83
C ASP A 75 -36.62 -31.78 12.90
N ASP A 76 -37.48 -31.98 11.88
CA ASP A 76 -37.42 -33.16 11.00
C ASP A 76 -36.68 -32.91 9.66
N ASP A 77 -36.46 -31.66 9.25
CA ASP A 77 -35.79 -31.32 7.98
C ASP A 77 -34.34 -30.88 8.20
N LYS A 78 -33.43 -31.87 8.19
CA LYS A 78 -31.98 -31.64 8.21
C LYS A 78 -31.44 -31.42 6.80
N ALA A 79 -30.85 -30.25 6.58
CA ALA A 79 -30.13 -29.93 5.36
C ALA A 79 -28.64 -29.78 5.60
N VAL A 80 -27.84 -29.90 4.54
CA VAL A 80 -26.37 -29.84 4.63
C VAL A 80 -25.81 -28.72 3.76
N ILE A 81 -24.91 -27.93 4.36
CA ILE A 81 -24.14 -26.90 3.65
C ILE A 81 -22.70 -27.43 3.47
N PRO A 82 -22.18 -27.53 2.24
CA PRO A 82 -20.79 -27.89 2.00
C PRO A 82 -19.86 -26.72 2.36
N ILE A 83 -18.80 -27.01 3.10
CA ILE A 83 -17.82 -26.05 3.60
C ILE A 83 -16.39 -26.50 3.30
N THR A 84 -15.44 -25.55 3.33
CA THR A 84 -14.02 -25.87 3.17
C THR A 84 -13.44 -26.48 4.44
N GLU A 85 -12.38 -27.27 4.31
CA GLU A 85 -11.65 -27.85 5.44
C GLU A 85 -11.16 -26.78 6.42
N SER A 86 -10.70 -25.63 5.92
CA SER A 86 -10.28 -24.51 6.77
C SER A 86 -11.42 -24.00 7.66
N LEU A 87 -12.64 -23.87 7.10
CA LEU A 87 -13.80 -23.43 7.87
C LEU A 87 -14.24 -24.50 8.88
N GLU A 88 -14.27 -25.77 8.47
CA GLU A 88 -14.60 -26.88 9.36
C GLU A 88 -13.69 -26.90 10.59
N THR A 89 -12.38 -26.79 10.36
CA THR A 89 -11.39 -26.78 11.45
C THR A 89 -11.59 -25.57 12.34
N ALA A 90 -11.83 -24.38 11.75
CA ALA A 90 -12.07 -23.16 12.51
C ALA A 90 -13.33 -23.28 13.39
N LEU A 91 -14.44 -23.78 12.83
CA LEU A 91 -15.69 -24.01 13.56
C LEU A 91 -15.49 -24.96 14.74
N ARG A 92 -14.71 -26.04 14.60
CA ARG A 92 -14.40 -26.92 15.74
C ARG A 92 -13.64 -26.22 16.86
N HIS A 93 -12.74 -25.29 16.52
CA HIS A 93 -12.00 -24.50 17.52
C HIS A 93 -12.88 -23.45 18.21
N PHE A 94 -13.85 -22.87 17.50
CA PHE A 94 -14.76 -21.87 18.07
C PHE A 94 -15.99 -22.46 18.78
N ARG A 95 -16.32 -23.72 18.49
CA ARG A 95 -17.44 -24.42 19.09
C ARG A 95 -17.18 -24.64 20.57
N LYS A 96 -17.99 -24.01 21.41
CA LYS A 96 -17.97 -24.21 22.87
C LYS A 96 -18.55 -25.57 23.24
N PRO A 97 -18.14 -26.15 24.39
CA PRO A 97 -18.63 -27.47 24.80
C PRO A 97 -20.11 -27.47 25.23
N ASP A 98 -20.59 -26.36 25.78
CA ASP A 98 -21.87 -26.25 26.48
C ASP A 98 -22.72 -25.03 26.09
N GLU A 99 -22.23 -24.15 25.21
CA GLU A 99 -22.91 -22.92 24.81
C GLU A 99 -23.02 -22.79 23.28
N VAL A 100 -24.13 -22.20 22.82
CA VAL A 100 -24.34 -21.85 21.41
C VAL A 100 -23.48 -20.64 21.06
N THR A 101 -22.78 -20.70 19.92
CA THR A 101 -22.01 -19.56 19.40
C THR A 101 -22.70 -18.99 18.17
N THR A 102 -23.18 -17.75 18.23
CA THR A 102 -23.77 -17.04 17.08
C THR A 102 -22.69 -16.38 16.23
N LEU A 103 -22.59 -16.82 14.97
CA LEU A 103 -21.53 -16.47 14.03
C LEU A 103 -22.08 -15.84 12.75
N TRP A 104 -21.34 -14.88 12.19
CA TRP A 104 -21.44 -14.50 10.78
C TRP A 104 -20.21 -15.02 10.03
N ILE A 105 -20.46 -15.80 8.97
CA ILE A 105 -19.43 -16.45 8.16
C ILE A 105 -19.83 -16.30 6.69
N ASP A 106 -19.04 -15.60 5.90
CA ASP A 106 -19.33 -15.30 4.48
C ASP A 106 -19.68 -16.54 3.64
N GLN A 107 -18.97 -17.66 3.82
CA GLN A 107 -19.21 -18.91 3.08
C GLN A 107 -20.56 -19.56 3.37
N ILE A 108 -21.15 -19.31 4.54
CA ILE A 108 -22.43 -19.90 5.00
C ILE A 108 -23.57 -18.88 4.90
N CYS A 109 -23.35 -17.67 5.40
CA CYS A 109 -24.39 -16.64 5.56
C CYS A 109 -24.78 -15.96 4.24
N ILE A 110 -23.91 -16.01 3.23
CA ILE A 110 -24.17 -15.48 1.89
C ILE A 110 -24.43 -16.65 0.94
N ASN A 111 -25.47 -16.55 0.10
CA ASN A 111 -25.68 -17.47 -1.01
C ASN A 111 -24.61 -17.24 -2.09
N GLN A 112 -23.53 -18.00 -2.03
CA GLN A 112 -22.38 -17.86 -2.94
C GLN A 112 -22.71 -18.22 -4.40
N ALA A 113 -23.86 -18.86 -4.66
CA ALA A 113 -24.31 -19.20 -6.01
C ALA A 113 -25.13 -18.07 -6.67
N ASP A 114 -25.60 -17.08 -5.90
CA ASP A 114 -26.35 -15.93 -6.39
C ASP A 114 -25.44 -14.69 -6.40
N ASN A 115 -24.96 -14.29 -7.58
CA ASN A 115 -24.08 -13.13 -7.75
C ASN A 115 -24.75 -11.80 -7.36
N ARG A 116 -26.09 -11.70 -7.46
CA ARG A 116 -26.83 -10.51 -7.08
C ARG A 116 -26.92 -10.39 -5.57
N GLU A 117 -27.29 -11.48 -4.88
CA GLU A 117 -27.27 -11.53 -3.41
C GLU A 117 -25.84 -11.27 -2.90
N LYS A 118 -24.85 -11.94 -3.50
CA LYS A 118 -23.44 -11.76 -3.15
C LYS A 118 -22.98 -10.31 -3.29
N GLY A 119 -23.29 -9.64 -4.41
CA GLY A 119 -22.96 -8.23 -4.59
C GLY A 119 -23.56 -7.33 -3.51
N GLN A 120 -24.83 -7.56 -3.15
CA GLN A 120 -25.52 -6.80 -2.11
C GLN A 120 -24.95 -7.06 -0.71
N GLN A 121 -24.64 -8.30 -0.36
CA GLN A 121 -24.03 -8.66 0.93
C GLN A 121 -22.58 -8.16 1.04
N VAL A 122 -21.80 -8.20 -0.06
CA VAL A 122 -20.45 -7.63 -0.12
C VAL A 122 -20.49 -6.11 0.07
N ALA A 123 -21.48 -5.42 -0.51
CA ALA A 123 -21.67 -3.99 -0.27
C ALA A 123 -21.93 -3.67 1.21
N MET A 124 -22.47 -4.64 1.96
CA MET A 124 -22.75 -4.53 3.38
C MET A 124 -21.61 -4.98 4.30
N MET A 125 -20.52 -5.57 3.78
CA MET A 125 -19.42 -6.10 4.63
C MET A 125 -18.89 -5.04 5.62
N GLY A 126 -18.81 -3.78 5.19
CA GLY A 126 -18.47 -2.66 6.07
C GLY A 126 -19.36 -2.57 7.32
N ARG A 127 -20.67 -2.68 7.14
CA ARG A 127 -21.67 -2.67 8.24
C ARG A 127 -21.65 -3.97 9.04
N ILE A 128 -21.44 -5.11 8.39
CA ILE A 128 -21.39 -6.43 9.04
C ILE A 128 -20.21 -6.51 10.01
N TYR A 129 -19.00 -6.16 9.58
CA TYR A 129 -17.85 -6.24 10.48
C TYR A 129 -17.88 -5.14 11.56
N SER A 130 -18.41 -3.95 11.26
CA SER A 130 -18.53 -2.88 12.27
C SER A 130 -19.64 -3.13 13.31
N SER A 131 -20.68 -3.89 12.98
CA SER A 131 -21.78 -4.23 13.91
C SER A 131 -21.53 -5.52 14.70
N ALA A 132 -20.50 -6.30 14.34
CA ALA A 132 -20.13 -7.49 15.08
C ALA A 132 -19.64 -7.12 16.49
N THR A 133 -20.03 -7.91 17.50
CA THR A 133 -19.56 -7.70 18.87
C THR A 133 -18.07 -8.01 19.01
N GLN A 134 -17.58 -8.92 18.19
CA GLN A 134 -16.18 -9.33 18.13
C GLN A 134 -15.86 -9.89 16.74
N VAL A 135 -14.62 -9.73 16.31
CA VAL A 135 -14.08 -10.40 15.12
C VAL A 135 -13.01 -11.39 15.55
N LEU A 136 -13.18 -12.66 15.15
CA LEU A 136 -12.17 -13.69 15.31
C LEU A 136 -11.40 -13.85 14.00
N VAL A 137 -10.08 -13.66 14.08
CA VAL A 137 -9.16 -13.83 12.95
C VAL A 137 -8.52 -15.20 13.06
N TRP A 138 -8.99 -16.17 12.27
CA TRP A 138 -8.45 -17.51 12.22
C TRP A 138 -7.21 -17.59 11.32
N LEU A 139 -6.06 -17.84 11.93
CA LEU A 139 -4.76 -17.97 11.25
C LEU A 139 -4.42 -19.42 10.89
N GLY A 140 -5.25 -20.38 11.29
CA GLY A 140 -5.05 -21.81 11.08
C GLY A 140 -4.57 -22.57 12.33
N PRO A 141 -4.36 -23.88 12.21
CA PRO A 141 -3.84 -24.72 13.30
C PRO A 141 -2.46 -24.28 13.82
N ALA A 142 -2.10 -24.81 14.99
CA ALA A 142 -0.77 -24.67 15.55
C ALA A 142 0.26 -25.38 14.64
N GLN A 143 1.24 -24.62 14.16
CA GLN A 143 2.33 -25.13 13.32
C GLN A 143 3.50 -24.15 13.36
N ASP A 144 4.69 -24.63 12.95
CA ASP A 144 5.85 -23.76 12.72
C ASP A 144 6.30 -22.91 13.93
N GLY A 145 6.06 -23.40 15.16
CA GLY A 145 6.37 -22.66 16.39
C GLY A 145 5.35 -21.57 16.75
N SER A 146 4.15 -21.61 16.16
CA SER A 146 3.13 -20.58 16.39
C SER A 146 2.65 -20.53 17.83
N ASP A 147 2.64 -21.63 18.57
CA ASP A 147 2.16 -21.64 19.96
C ASP A 147 3.11 -20.89 20.89
N GLU A 148 4.41 -21.06 20.68
CA GLU A 148 5.47 -20.33 21.36
C GLU A 148 5.40 -18.85 21.01
N LEU A 149 5.23 -18.52 19.72
CA LEU A 149 5.10 -17.14 19.26
C LEU A 149 3.85 -16.45 19.80
N MET A 150 2.69 -17.11 19.79
CA MET A 150 1.46 -16.58 20.37
C MET A 150 1.62 -16.36 21.88
N GLY A 151 2.41 -17.21 22.57
CA GLY A 151 2.81 -17.00 23.96
C GLY A 151 3.70 -15.76 24.15
N ALA A 152 4.68 -15.56 23.27
CA ALA A 152 5.54 -14.37 23.27
C ALA A 152 4.77 -13.08 23.01
N TRP A 153 3.82 -13.09 22.06
CA TRP A 153 2.90 -11.97 21.83
C TRP A 153 2.07 -11.65 23.07
N GLN A 154 1.51 -12.66 23.71
CA GLN A 154 0.73 -12.48 24.92
C GLN A 154 1.57 -11.88 26.06
N ASP A 155 2.76 -12.42 26.32
CA ASP A 155 3.66 -11.97 27.40
C ASP A 155 4.12 -10.52 27.18
N ILE A 156 4.71 -10.21 26.02
CA ILE A 156 5.22 -8.86 25.75
C ILE A 156 4.09 -7.84 25.59
N GLY A 157 2.97 -8.21 24.96
CA GLY A 157 1.80 -7.35 24.85
C GLY A 157 1.21 -6.98 26.21
N GLN A 158 1.12 -7.94 27.13
CA GLN A 158 0.66 -7.71 28.50
C GLN A 158 1.61 -6.76 29.26
N ARG A 159 2.92 -6.97 29.19
CA ARG A 159 3.92 -6.07 29.81
C ARG A 159 3.88 -4.66 29.22
N ALA A 160 3.65 -4.54 27.91
CA ALA A 160 3.49 -3.24 27.26
C ALA A 160 2.24 -2.49 27.76
N ARG A 161 1.14 -3.22 27.98
CA ARG A 161 -0.07 -2.66 28.60
C ARG A 161 0.18 -2.23 30.04
N GLU A 162 0.86 -3.05 30.84
CA GLU A 162 1.24 -2.73 32.23
C GLU A 162 2.17 -1.51 32.32
N PHE A 163 3.07 -1.33 31.35
CA PHE A 163 3.89 -0.12 31.21
C PHE A 163 3.05 1.11 30.84
N GLY A 164 1.84 0.93 30.30
CA GLY A 164 1.00 2.03 29.82
C GLY A 164 1.38 2.51 28.41
N LEU A 165 1.92 1.64 27.56
CA LEU A 165 2.38 1.99 26.20
C LEU A 165 1.27 2.62 25.35
N GLU A 166 0.00 2.26 25.61
CA GLU A 166 -1.19 2.84 24.99
C GLU A 166 -1.22 4.38 25.07
N SER A 167 -0.74 4.96 26.18
CA SER A 167 -0.68 6.42 26.37
C SER A 167 0.26 7.13 25.39
N TYR A 168 1.21 6.41 24.78
CA TYR A 168 2.14 6.94 23.77
C TYR A 168 1.61 6.78 22.35
N MET A 169 0.49 6.07 22.13
CA MET A 169 -0.05 5.75 20.79
C MET A 169 -0.90 6.89 20.20
N ASN A 170 -0.40 8.11 20.34
CA ASN A 170 -1.01 9.35 19.86
C ASN A 170 0.02 10.26 19.18
N PRO A 171 -0.38 11.17 18.27
CA PRO A 171 0.56 12.02 17.54
C PRO A 171 1.47 12.89 18.43
N GLN A 172 1.01 13.28 19.61
CA GLN A 172 1.73 14.15 20.55
C GLN A 172 2.81 13.40 21.33
N SER A 173 2.66 12.09 21.54
CA SER A 173 3.56 11.31 22.40
C SER A 173 4.31 10.19 21.67
N TYR A 174 3.92 9.83 20.45
CA TYR A 174 4.53 8.72 19.71
C TYR A 174 6.04 8.90 19.50
N HIS A 175 6.48 10.13 19.25
CA HIS A 175 7.90 10.46 19.08
C HIS A 175 8.73 10.23 20.36
N LEU A 176 8.11 10.21 21.54
CA LEU A 176 8.80 9.97 22.81
C LEU A 176 9.27 8.52 22.95
N ILE A 177 8.67 7.57 22.23
CA ILE A 177 9.04 6.14 22.28
C ILE A 177 10.51 5.95 21.90
N SER A 178 10.95 6.60 20.81
CA SER A 178 12.36 6.57 20.41
C SER A 178 13.28 7.25 21.42
N THR A 179 12.81 8.32 22.07
CA THR A 179 13.57 9.05 23.08
C THR A 179 13.78 8.20 24.33
N LEU A 180 12.71 7.59 24.86
CA LEU A 180 12.77 6.69 26.02
C LEU A 180 13.75 5.54 25.80
N GLY A 181 13.79 4.99 24.58
CA GLY A 181 14.71 3.91 24.23
C GLY A 181 16.19 4.34 24.14
N ARG A 182 16.49 5.64 24.10
CA ARG A 182 17.84 6.21 23.90
C ARG A 182 18.37 7.00 25.10
N THR A 183 17.49 7.51 25.96
CA THR A 183 17.86 8.27 27.17
C THR A 183 18.86 7.49 28.02
N LYS A 184 20.00 8.09 28.37
CA LYS A 184 20.99 7.50 29.29
C LYS A 184 20.89 8.03 30.73
N ASP A 185 19.85 8.80 31.06
CA ASP A 185 19.63 9.34 32.39
C ASP A 185 19.16 8.22 33.35
N PRO A 186 19.98 7.81 34.34
CA PRO A 186 19.60 6.75 35.27
C PRO A 186 18.52 7.20 36.27
N LEU A 187 18.21 8.49 36.37
CA LEU A 187 17.16 9.05 37.23
C LEU A 187 15.79 9.10 36.54
N ASP A 188 15.74 8.90 35.22
CA ASP A 188 14.48 8.76 34.48
C ASP A 188 13.93 7.34 34.65
N GLU A 189 13.14 7.13 35.71
CA GLU A 189 12.52 5.84 36.02
C GLU A 189 11.68 5.28 34.86
N THR A 190 11.07 6.17 34.05
CA THR A 190 10.24 5.77 32.91
C THR A 190 11.11 5.23 31.79
N ALA A 191 12.20 5.93 31.44
CA ALA A 191 13.17 5.47 30.45
C ALA A 191 13.83 4.15 30.89
N VAL A 192 14.24 4.03 32.16
CA VAL A 192 14.83 2.79 32.70
C VAL A 192 13.85 1.62 32.61
N SER A 193 12.57 1.84 32.97
CA SER A 193 11.53 0.81 32.87
C SER A 193 11.29 0.41 31.40
N PHE A 194 11.21 1.38 30.50
CA PHE A 194 11.02 1.14 29.07
C PHE A 194 12.20 0.36 28.46
N GLN A 195 13.43 0.67 28.84
CA GLN A 195 14.63 -0.04 28.36
C GLN A 195 14.68 -1.48 28.86
N ARG A 196 14.26 -1.75 30.11
CA ARG A 196 14.10 -3.12 30.60
C ARG A 196 13.05 -3.88 29.80
N LEU A 197 11.94 -3.22 29.43
CA LEU A 197 10.92 -3.80 28.57
C LEU A 197 11.49 -4.15 27.18
N LEU A 198 12.27 -3.25 26.56
CA LEU A 198 12.96 -3.51 25.29
C LEU A 198 13.93 -4.69 25.40
N ALA A 199 14.77 -4.73 26.44
CA ALA A 199 15.71 -5.83 26.67
C ALA A 199 14.98 -7.18 26.85
N SER A 200 13.88 -7.19 27.60
CA SER A 200 13.06 -8.40 27.77
C SER A 200 12.38 -8.84 26.47
N THR A 201 11.96 -7.88 25.63
CA THR A 201 11.38 -8.14 24.31
C THR A 201 12.41 -8.86 23.43
N VAL A 202 13.63 -8.32 23.34
CA VAL A 202 14.73 -8.97 22.59
C VAL A 202 14.99 -10.38 23.10
N LYS A 203 15.07 -10.57 24.42
CA LYS A 203 15.32 -11.89 25.02
C LYS A 203 14.23 -12.92 24.66
N VAL A 204 12.96 -12.50 24.64
CA VAL A 204 11.83 -13.38 24.28
C VAL A 204 11.81 -13.70 22.79
N PHE A 205 12.07 -12.72 21.91
CA PHE A 205 11.97 -12.90 20.47
C PHE A 205 13.22 -13.47 19.79
N ALA A 206 14.40 -13.36 20.38
CA ALA A 206 15.64 -13.85 19.78
C ALA A 206 15.60 -15.33 19.35
N PRO A 207 15.16 -16.31 20.18
CA PRO A 207 15.05 -17.70 19.73
C PRO A 207 14.03 -17.86 18.59
N LEU A 208 12.91 -17.14 18.64
CA LEU A 208 11.86 -17.19 17.62
C LEU A 208 12.32 -16.62 16.28
N LEU A 209 13.13 -15.57 16.30
CA LEU A 209 13.78 -15.02 15.10
C LEU A 209 14.83 -15.98 14.54
N LYS A 210 15.61 -16.65 15.40
CA LYS A 210 16.58 -17.67 15.00
C LYS A 210 15.92 -18.84 14.27
N GLU A 211 14.74 -19.24 14.72
CA GLU A 211 13.95 -20.33 14.12
C GLU A 211 13.03 -19.89 12.96
N LYS A 212 13.05 -18.59 12.61
CA LYS A 212 12.20 -18.00 11.56
C LYS A 212 10.71 -18.07 11.87
N THR A 213 10.34 -18.31 13.12
CA THR A 213 8.95 -18.50 13.58
C THR A 213 8.11 -17.26 13.29
N LEU A 214 8.68 -16.08 13.52
CA LEU A 214 8.03 -14.80 13.23
C LEU A 214 7.68 -14.66 11.75
N ARG A 215 8.68 -14.81 10.86
CA ARG A 215 8.47 -14.82 9.41
C ARG A 215 7.42 -15.84 8.97
N LYS A 216 7.50 -17.10 9.42
CA LYS A 216 6.54 -18.14 9.02
C LYS A 216 5.11 -17.81 9.43
N TRP A 217 4.92 -17.16 10.59
CA TRP A 217 3.61 -16.71 11.03
C TRP A 217 3.07 -15.59 10.13
N PHE A 218 3.91 -14.61 9.76
CA PHE A 218 3.55 -13.54 8.83
C PHE A 218 3.36 -14.00 7.38
N GLU A 219 4.04 -15.06 6.95
CA GLU A 219 3.89 -15.68 5.62
C GLU A 219 2.60 -16.52 5.50
N ARG A 220 1.81 -16.66 6.58
CA ARG A 220 0.51 -17.34 6.51
C ARG A 220 -0.40 -16.65 5.49
N PRO A 221 -1.14 -17.40 4.65
CA PRO A 221 -1.92 -16.85 3.55
C PRO A 221 -2.89 -15.72 3.94
N TYR A 222 -3.36 -15.73 5.20
CA TYR A 222 -4.24 -14.71 5.75
C TYR A 222 -3.72 -13.29 5.50
N PHE A 223 -2.45 -13.01 5.84
CA PHE A 223 -1.90 -11.64 5.82
C PHE A 223 -1.72 -11.06 4.41
N SER A 224 -1.80 -11.90 3.38
CA SER A 224 -1.71 -11.43 1.98
C SER A 224 -3.07 -11.03 1.40
N ARG A 225 -4.19 -11.46 1.98
CA ARG A 225 -5.52 -11.25 1.37
C ARG A 225 -5.96 -9.80 1.45
N VAL A 226 -6.69 -9.35 0.44
CA VAL A 226 -7.25 -7.98 0.42
C VAL A 226 -8.46 -7.82 1.33
N TRP A 227 -9.30 -8.85 1.45
CA TRP A 227 -10.53 -8.79 2.25
C TRP A 227 -10.29 -8.54 3.74
N ILE A 228 -9.15 -9.02 4.27
CA ILE A 228 -8.80 -8.85 5.69
C ILE A 228 -8.73 -7.38 6.10
N ILE A 229 -8.61 -6.44 5.16
CA ILE A 229 -8.51 -5.01 5.48
C ILE A 229 -9.82 -4.56 6.14
N GLN A 230 -10.99 -4.84 5.56
CA GLN A 230 -12.28 -4.55 6.20
C GLN A 230 -12.53 -5.44 7.42
N GLU A 231 -12.26 -6.75 7.28
CA GLU A 231 -12.52 -7.72 8.34
C GLU A 231 -11.76 -7.37 9.63
N PHE A 232 -10.51 -6.91 9.49
CA PHE A 232 -9.63 -6.55 10.59
C PHE A 232 -9.81 -5.10 11.07
N CYS A 233 -10.15 -4.13 10.23
CA CYS A 233 -10.07 -2.72 10.62
C CYS A 233 -11.34 -2.16 11.29
N LEU A 234 -12.50 -2.78 11.05
CA LEU A 234 -13.80 -2.19 11.37
C LEU A 234 -14.30 -2.46 12.80
N CYS A 235 -14.05 -3.66 13.34
CA CYS A 235 -14.51 -4.03 14.68
C CYS A 235 -13.48 -3.62 15.76
N PRO A 236 -13.85 -2.88 16.81
CA PRO A 236 -12.93 -2.53 17.90
C PRO A 236 -12.43 -3.74 18.69
N ASP A 237 -13.22 -4.80 18.83
CA ASP A 237 -12.81 -6.04 19.49
C ASP A 237 -12.42 -7.08 18.44
N THR A 238 -11.12 -7.20 18.18
CA THR A 238 -10.57 -8.14 17.20
C THR A 238 -9.48 -8.98 17.84
N ILE A 239 -9.54 -10.28 17.61
CA ILE A 239 -8.67 -11.28 18.26
C ILE A 239 -8.02 -12.16 17.20
N PHE A 240 -6.71 -12.34 17.27
CA PHE A 240 -6.03 -13.39 16.51
C PHE A 240 -6.21 -14.74 17.19
N VAL A 241 -6.55 -15.74 16.39
CA VAL A 241 -6.68 -17.14 16.82
C VAL A 241 -5.76 -17.99 15.97
N CYS A 242 -4.89 -18.76 16.62
CA CYS A 242 -3.97 -19.68 15.97
C CYS A 242 -3.85 -20.95 16.82
N GLY A 243 -4.24 -22.09 16.26
CA GLY A 243 -4.45 -23.31 17.05
C GLY A 243 -5.45 -23.07 18.17
N SER A 244 -5.11 -23.49 19.40
CA SER A 244 -5.95 -23.27 20.58
C SER A 244 -5.71 -21.93 21.29
N LYS A 245 -4.80 -21.08 20.78
CA LYS A 245 -4.43 -19.82 21.42
C LYS A 245 -5.16 -18.63 20.80
N THR A 246 -5.58 -17.71 21.66
CA THR A 246 -6.23 -16.45 21.30
C THR A 246 -5.46 -15.28 21.88
N ILE A 247 -5.21 -14.23 21.10
CA ILE A 247 -4.56 -13.00 21.58
C ILE A 247 -5.27 -11.75 21.03
N PRO A 248 -5.48 -10.70 21.84
CA PRO A 248 -5.92 -9.40 21.34
C PRO A 248 -4.94 -8.85 20.31
N VAL A 249 -5.44 -8.28 19.20
CA VAL A 249 -4.57 -7.81 18.11
C VAL A 249 -3.60 -6.71 18.55
N ASP A 250 -3.98 -5.87 19.52
CA ASP A 250 -3.14 -4.80 20.04
C ASP A 250 -1.88 -5.32 20.75
N PHE A 251 -1.90 -6.55 21.28
CA PHE A 251 -0.72 -7.15 21.89
C PHE A 251 0.36 -7.47 20.86
N VAL A 252 -0.03 -7.93 19.68
CA VAL A 252 0.89 -8.10 18.54
C VAL A 252 1.45 -6.75 18.12
N LYS A 253 0.60 -5.73 17.99
CA LYS A 253 1.02 -4.36 17.63
C LYS A 253 2.08 -3.81 18.59
N PHE A 254 1.86 -3.94 19.90
CA PHE A 254 2.81 -3.45 20.91
C PHE A 254 4.12 -4.21 20.86
N ALA A 255 4.07 -5.54 20.76
CA ALA A 255 5.27 -6.35 20.73
C ALA A 255 6.11 -6.10 19.46
N VAL A 256 5.49 -5.94 18.29
CA VAL A 256 6.17 -5.55 17.05
C VAL A 256 6.81 -4.17 17.18
N LEU A 257 6.09 -3.18 17.73
CA LEU A 257 6.62 -1.84 17.96
C LEU A 257 7.84 -1.86 18.89
N LEU A 258 7.78 -2.62 19.99
CA LEU A 258 8.90 -2.77 20.92
C LEU A 258 10.09 -3.48 20.26
N LEU A 259 9.85 -4.50 19.43
CA LEU A 259 10.90 -5.19 18.70
C LEU A 259 11.57 -4.26 17.67
N GLN A 260 10.80 -3.50 16.90
CA GLN A 260 11.31 -2.48 15.97
C GLN A 260 12.11 -1.40 16.70
N THR A 261 11.62 -0.93 17.85
CA THR A 261 12.31 0.08 18.68
C THR A 261 13.63 -0.46 19.23
N ALA A 262 13.65 -1.69 19.74
CA ALA A 262 14.85 -2.33 20.24
C ALA A 262 15.90 -2.50 19.13
N ILE A 263 15.47 -2.92 17.94
CA ILE A 263 16.33 -3.07 16.76
C ILE A 263 16.90 -1.72 16.32
N GLY A 264 16.06 -0.69 16.20
CA GLY A 264 16.48 0.65 15.78
C GLY A 264 17.45 1.33 16.76
N ASN A 265 17.50 0.90 18.01
CA ASN A 265 18.42 1.42 19.01
C ASN A 265 19.74 0.64 19.10
N MET A 266 19.90 -0.51 18.42
CA MET A 266 21.14 -1.29 18.41
C MET A 266 22.41 -0.47 18.03
N PRO A 267 22.39 0.45 17.05
CA PRO A 267 23.58 1.24 16.69
C PRO A 267 24.00 2.28 17.74
N HIS A 268 23.16 2.56 18.74
CA HIS A 268 23.34 3.66 19.71
C HIS A 268 23.46 3.19 21.16
N GLY A 269 23.21 1.90 21.42
CA GLY A 269 23.20 1.33 22.77
C GLY A 269 24.49 0.58 23.09
N ASP A 270 25.04 0.85 24.27
CA ASP A 270 25.97 -0.04 24.97
C ASP A 270 25.21 -1.32 25.41
N TYR A 271 24.76 -2.14 24.45
CA TYR A 271 24.08 -3.41 24.74
C TYR A 271 25.05 -4.48 25.28
N GLU A 272 26.36 -4.20 25.36
CA GLU A 272 27.36 -5.08 25.96
C GLU A 272 27.02 -5.49 27.40
N GLN A 273 26.31 -4.66 28.16
CA GLN A 273 25.91 -4.98 29.54
C GLN A 273 24.64 -5.86 29.64
N LEU A 274 23.86 -5.97 28.56
CA LEU A 274 22.56 -6.67 28.57
C LEU A 274 22.64 -8.14 28.14
N GLN A 275 23.82 -8.62 27.71
CA GLN A 275 24.01 -9.95 27.11
C GLN A 275 22.84 -10.32 26.18
N PRO A 276 22.55 -9.54 25.12
CA PRO A 276 21.49 -9.93 24.21
C PRO A 276 21.87 -11.28 23.60
N PRO A 277 20.99 -12.30 23.66
CA PRO A 277 21.21 -13.55 22.92
C PRO A 277 21.47 -13.21 21.46
N GLU A 278 22.37 -13.96 20.81
CA GLU A 278 22.73 -13.83 19.39
C GLU A 278 21.51 -13.50 18.53
N MET A 279 21.25 -12.21 18.27
CA MET A 279 20.16 -11.80 17.40
C MET A 279 20.71 -11.92 15.98
N PRO A 280 20.15 -12.79 15.13
CA PRO A 280 20.69 -13.00 13.81
C PRO A 280 20.42 -11.75 12.96
N LEU A 281 21.44 -10.91 12.76
CA LEU A 281 21.31 -9.61 12.08
C LEU A 281 20.72 -9.75 10.66
N GLU A 282 20.94 -10.88 9.99
CA GLU A 282 20.32 -11.16 8.69
C GLU A 282 18.78 -11.28 8.74
N ARG A 283 18.19 -11.44 9.93
CA ARG A 283 16.74 -11.62 10.14
C ARG A 283 16.02 -10.35 10.60
N LEU A 284 16.73 -9.23 10.78
CA LEU A 284 16.10 -7.94 11.15
C LEU A 284 15.10 -7.47 10.09
N SER A 285 15.31 -7.87 8.84
CA SER A 285 14.37 -7.64 7.74
C SER A 285 12.98 -8.22 8.01
N GLU A 286 12.84 -9.32 8.77
CA GLU A 286 11.53 -9.89 9.14
C GLU A 286 10.67 -8.93 9.95
N VAL A 287 11.32 -8.09 10.77
CA VAL A 287 10.64 -7.16 11.68
C VAL A 287 10.29 -5.85 10.97
N SER A 288 11.14 -5.43 10.03
CA SER A 288 10.92 -4.21 9.24
C SER A 288 9.98 -4.39 8.04
N SER A 289 9.81 -5.63 7.56
CA SER A 289 8.92 -5.98 6.43
C SER A 289 7.66 -6.74 6.87
N GLU A 290 7.25 -6.58 8.13
CA GLU A 290 6.10 -7.27 8.66
C GLU A 290 4.76 -6.79 8.03
N PRO A 291 3.87 -7.70 7.60
CA PRO A 291 2.71 -7.37 6.78
C PRO A 291 1.53 -6.77 7.57
N THR A 292 1.56 -6.78 8.91
CA THR A 292 0.48 -6.25 9.76
C THR A 292 0.55 -4.74 9.95
N ALA A 293 1.70 -4.10 9.69
CA ALA A 293 1.87 -2.64 9.75
C ALA A 293 0.78 -1.89 8.98
N ARG A 294 0.45 -2.36 7.77
CA ARG A 294 -0.59 -1.77 6.92
C ARG A 294 -1.98 -1.90 7.53
N LEU A 295 -2.27 -3.03 8.17
CA LEU A 295 -3.55 -3.31 8.83
C LEU A 295 -3.71 -2.45 10.07
N PHE A 296 -2.69 -2.41 10.94
CA PHE A 296 -2.71 -1.56 12.14
C PHE A 296 -2.74 -0.08 11.80
N GLY A 297 -2.03 0.35 10.76
CA GLY A 297 -2.09 1.72 10.25
C GLY A 297 -3.50 2.10 9.77
N CYS A 298 -4.13 1.23 8.97
CA CYS A 298 -5.49 1.42 8.48
C CYS A 298 -6.52 1.42 9.62
N ARG A 299 -6.48 0.42 10.51
CA ARG A 299 -7.33 0.31 11.70
C ARG A 299 -7.22 1.55 12.60
N SER A 300 -5.99 1.99 12.91
CA SER A 300 -5.76 3.15 13.76
C SER A 300 -6.37 4.43 13.17
N ARG A 301 -6.27 4.65 11.85
CA ARG A 301 -6.89 5.81 11.20
C ARG A 301 -8.41 5.71 11.18
N HIS A 302 -8.93 4.55 10.79
CA HIS A 302 -10.38 4.32 10.75
C HIS A 302 -11.02 4.54 12.12
N GLN A 303 -10.43 3.98 13.19
CA GLN A 303 -10.98 4.13 14.54
C GLN A 303 -10.90 5.57 15.08
N LYS A 304 -9.92 6.37 14.64
CA LYS A 304 -9.72 7.75 15.11
C LYS A 304 -10.50 8.80 14.31
N HIS A 305 -10.52 8.69 12.99
CA HIS A 305 -10.94 9.79 12.10
C HIS A 305 -12.12 9.43 11.18
N LYS A 306 -12.24 8.16 10.74
CA LYS A 306 -13.30 7.70 9.79
C LYS A 306 -13.43 8.56 8.52
N ASP A 307 -12.34 9.14 8.04
CA ASP A 307 -12.33 10.14 6.96
C ASP A 307 -11.49 9.72 5.74
N ASP A 308 -10.91 8.52 5.75
CA ASP A 308 -10.12 8.02 4.63
C ASP A 308 -11.00 7.88 3.37
N GLU A 309 -10.74 8.68 2.35
CA GLU A 309 -11.36 8.55 1.02
C GLU A 309 -10.82 7.32 0.26
N LEU A 310 -11.61 6.80 -0.68
CA LEU A 310 -11.23 5.61 -1.48
C LEU A 310 -9.87 5.78 -2.19
N TYR A 311 -9.60 6.98 -2.74
CA TYR A 311 -8.31 7.28 -3.38
C TYR A 311 -7.13 7.07 -2.43
N MET A 312 -7.25 7.53 -1.17
CA MET A 312 -6.19 7.40 -0.16
C MET A 312 -5.98 5.94 0.24
N LEU A 313 -7.06 5.17 0.36
CA LEU A 313 -6.98 3.73 0.64
C LEU A 313 -6.29 2.97 -0.49
N LEU A 314 -6.70 3.21 -1.75
CA LEU A 314 -6.09 2.58 -2.92
C LEU A 314 -4.58 2.84 -3.00
N ARG A 315 -4.18 4.10 -2.79
CA ARG A 315 -2.77 4.49 -2.76
C ARG A 315 -2.02 3.79 -1.63
N ARG A 316 -2.50 3.88 -0.39
CA ARG A 316 -1.78 3.35 0.78
C ARG A 316 -1.68 1.83 0.81
N LEU A 317 -2.64 1.13 0.22
CA LEU A 317 -2.76 -0.33 0.35
C LEU A 317 -2.24 -1.08 -0.88
N PHE A 318 -2.20 -0.44 -2.06
CA PHE A 318 -1.79 -1.08 -3.31
C PHE A 318 -0.54 -0.50 -3.96
N VAL A 319 0.03 0.57 -3.41
CA VAL A 319 1.34 1.09 -3.84
C VAL A 319 2.43 0.48 -2.97
N GLU A 320 3.39 -0.22 -3.57
CA GLU A 320 4.54 -0.88 -2.92
C GLU A 320 4.22 -1.93 -1.84
N LEU A 321 2.95 -2.25 -1.59
CA LEU A 321 2.53 -3.24 -0.61
C LEU A 321 1.89 -4.44 -1.29
N GLU A 322 2.33 -5.63 -0.90
CA GLU A 322 1.77 -6.88 -1.42
C GLU A 322 0.39 -7.16 -0.83
N THR A 323 -0.61 -7.18 -1.73
CA THR A 323 -1.96 -7.65 -1.44
C THR A 323 -2.47 -8.50 -2.58
N ASN A 324 -3.10 -9.61 -2.23
CA ASN A 324 -3.58 -10.63 -3.14
C ASN A 324 -5.11 -10.67 -3.12
N ALA A 325 -5.68 -10.79 -4.30
CA ALA A 325 -7.10 -11.03 -4.52
C ALA A 325 -7.25 -12.11 -5.58
N THR A 326 -8.03 -13.14 -5.31
CA THR A 326 -8.34 -14.18 -6.30
C THR A 326 -9.17 -13.61 -7.44
N VAL A 327 -10.10 -12.70 -7.12
CA VAL A 327 -10.87 -11.94 -8.10
C VAL A 327 -10.38 -10.49 -8.06
N HIS A 328 -9.82 -9.98 -9.16
CA HIS A 328 -9.11 -8.72 -9.10
C HIS A 328 -9.96 -7.50 -8.71
N ARG A 329 -11.24 -7.45 -9.11
CA ARG A 329 -12.18 -6.37 -8.71
C ARG A 329 -12.40 -6.27 -7.21
N ASP A 330 -12.15 -7.35 -6.45
CA ASP A 330 -12.25 -7.35 -5.00
C ASP A 330 -11.23 -6.39 -4.36
N ARG A 331 -10.16 -6.00 -5.08
CA ARG A 331 -9.24 -4.96 -4.61
C ARG A 331 -9.94 -3.61 -4.44
N ILE A 332 -10.97 -3.32 -5.24
CA ILE A 332 -11.80 -2.12 -5.04
C ILE A 332 -12.84 -2.38 -3.95
N PHE A 333 -13.59 -3.49 -4.05
CA PHE A 333 -14.73 -3.76 -3.17
C PHE A 333 -14.32 -3.92 -1.69
N ALA A 334 -13.16 -4.53 -1.44
CA ALA A 334 -12.58 -4.69 -0.11
C ALA A 334 -12.16 -3.36 0.55
N LEU A 335 -12.29 -2.21 -0.13
CA LEU A 335 -12.03 -0.89 0.46
C LEU A 335 -13.30 -0.05 0.67
N LEU A 336 -14.43 -0.39 0.03
CA LEU A 336 -15.64 0.43 0.06
C LEU A 336 -16.23 0.60 1.46
N GLY A 337 -16.15 -0.42 2.33
CA GLY A 337 -16.61 -0.35 3.72
C GLY A 337 -15.74 0.53 4.63
N LEU A 338 -14.55 0.91 4.18
CA LEU A 338 -13.63 1.81 4.90
C LEU A 338 -13.64 3.23 4.33
N ALA A 339 -14.00 3.39 3.06
CA ALA A 339 -13.96 4.66 2.35
C ALA A 339 -15.11 5.58 2.78
N ALA A 340 -14.76 6.74 3.33
CA ALA A 340 -15.72 7.74 3.81
C ALA A 340 -16.60 8.32 2.68
N ASP A 341 -16.12 8.28 1.43
CA ASP A 341 -16.81 8.80 0.26
C ASP A 341 -17.47 7.71 -0.62
N ALA A 342 -17.49 6.45 -0.18
CA ALA A 342 -18.02 5.32 -0.97
C ALA A 342 -19.46 5.55 -1.47
N GLU A 343 -20.36 6.02 -0.59
CA GLU A 343 -21.75 6.30 -0.93
C GLU A 343 -21.88 7.42 -1.98
N ARG A 344 -21.10 8.50 -1.81
CA ARG A 344 -21.06 9.64 -2.74
C ARG A 344 -20.50 9.23 -4.12
N LEU A 345 -19.49 8.37 -4.12
CA LEU A 345 -18.92 7.80 -5.34
C LEU A 345 -19.96 6.93 -6.07
N GLY A 346 -20.78 6.19 -5.32
CA GLY A 346 -21.81 5.32 -5.89
C GLY A 346 -21.24 4.05 -6.54
N ILE A 347 -20.03 3.65 -6.16
CA ILE A 347 -19.39 2.41 -6.62
C ILE A 347 -19.99 1.26 -5.82
N GLN A 348 -20.50 0.25 -6.52
CA GLN A 348 -21.14 -0.92 -5.91
C GLN A 348 -20.46 -2.21 -6.38
N PRO A 349 -20.36 -3.24 -5.52
CA PRO A 349 -19.91 -4.56 -5.91
C PRO A 349 -20.81 -5.17 -7.00
N ASP A 350 -20.22 -5.43 -8.16
CA ASP A 350 -20.85 -6.10 -9.29
C ASP A 350 -20.02 -7.33 -9.66
N TYR A 351 -20.63 -8.50 -9.47
CA TYR A 351 -20.03 -9.79 -9.79
C TYR A 351 -20.40 -10.32 -11.19
N GLU A 352 -21.31 -9.65 -11.91
CA GLU A 352 -21.74 -9.98 -13.28
C GLU A 352 -20.90 -9.24 -14.34
N GLY A 353 -20.46 -8.01 -14.05
CA GLY A 353 -19.61 -7.21 -14.94
C GLY A 353 -18.17 -7.72 -15.05
N SER A 354 -17.43 -7.22 -16.06
CA SER A 354 -16.00 -7.53 -16.22
C SER A 354 -15.13 -6.73 -15.24
N THR A 355 -13.89 -7.19 -15.00
CA THR A 355 -12.97 -6.46 -14.11
C THR A 355 -12.62 -5.10 -14.68
N GLU A 356 -12.33 -5.03 -15.99
CA GLU A 356 -11.95 -3.79 -16.69
C GLU A 356 -12.99 -2.71 -16.50
N ARG A 357 -14.27 -3.04 -16.68
CA ARG A 357 -15.38 -2.10 -16.49
C ARG A 357 -15.38 -1.50 -15.09
N ILE A 358 -15.17 -2.32 -14.06
CA ILE A 358 -15.14 -1.85 -12.66
C ILE A 358 -13.94 -0.94 -12.41
N LEU A 359 -12.76 -1.29 -12.92
CA LEU A 359 -11.57 -0.43 -12.76
C LEU A 359 -11.77 0.90 -13.51
N THR A 360 -12.24 0.86 -14.76
CA THR A 360 -12.52 2.07 -15.57
C THR A 360 -13.53 2.98 -14.88
N GLN A 361 -14.66 2.43 -14.42
CA GLN A 361 -15.69 3.19 -13.73
C GLN A 361 -15.18 3.78 -12.40
N THR A 362 -14.39 3.02 -11.65
CA THR A 362 -13.77 3.49 -10.40
C THR A 362 -12.85 4.68 -10.68
N ALA A 363 -11.94 4.54 -11.64
CA ALA A 363 -10.99 5.59 -11.99
C ALA A 363 -11.69 6.86 -12.48
N ARG A 364 -12.68 6.71 -13.37
CA ARG A 364 -13.52 7.80 -13.86
C ARG A 364 -14.20 8.54 -12.71
N THR A 365 -14.87 7.80 -11.83
CA THR A 365 -15.64 8.36 -10.71
C THR A 365 -14.73 9.14 -9.74
N LEU A 366 -13.52 8.64 -9.46
CA LEU A 366 -12.55 9.34 -8.62
C LEU A 366 -12.07 10.65 -9.24
N ILE A 367 -11.88 10.70 -10.56
CA ILE A 367 -11.47 11.90 -11.28
C ILE A 367 -12.64 12.90 -11.35
N GLU A 368 -13.81 12.46 -11.79
CA GLU A 368 -14.99 13.30 -12.02
C GLU A 368 -15.62 13.82 -10.72
N LYS A 369 -15.85 12.95 -9.74
CA LYS A 369 -16.57 13.32 -8.51
C LYS A 369 -15.66 13.77 -7.38
N SER A 370 -14.41 13.31 -7.33
CA SER A 370 -13.46 13.67 -6.25
C SER A 370 -12.34 14.60 -6.71
N GLY A 371 -12.27 14.95 -8.00
CA GLY A 371 -11.24 15.85 -8.52
C GLY A 371 -9.81 15.30 -8.41
N ARG A 372 -9.64 13.97 -8.37
CA ARG A 372 -8.34 13.30 -8.15
C ARG A 372 -7.62 13.02 -9.46
N VAL A 373 -7.20 14.05 -10.19
CA VAL A 373 -6.46 13.87 -11.47
C VAL A 373 -5.08 13.24 -11.26
N GLU A 374 -4.49 13.36 -10.06
CA GLU A 374 -3.25 12.68 -9.67
C GLU A 374 -3.37 11.16 -9.64
N LEU A 375 -4.60 10.62 -9.73
CA LEU A 375 -4.81 9.19 -9.94
C LEU A 375 -4.05 8.68 -11.18
N LEU A 376 -3.91 9.51 -12.21
CA LEU A 376 -3.19 9.17 -13.43
C LEU A 376 -1.73 8.77 -13.18
N CYS A 377 -1.10 9.24 -12.10
CA CYS A 377 0.28 8.85 -11.73
C CYS A 377 0.43 7.33 -11.51
N TYR A 378 -0.68 6.63 -11.27
CA TYR A 378 -0.72 5.18 -11.07
C TYR A 378 -1.15 4.39 -12.32
N SER A 379 -1.41 5.08 -13.43
CA SER A 379 -1.72 4.46 -14.71
C SER A 379 -0.44 4.04 -15.43
N GLN A 380 0.20 3.00 -14.89
CA GLN A 380 1.54 2.53 -15.26
C GLN A 380 1.51 1.48 -16.37
N PHE A 381 2.67 1.25 -17.00
CA PHE A 381 2.87 0.30 -18.10
C PHE A 381 4.06 -0.64 -17.84
N PRO A 382 4.10 -1.82 -18.49
CA PRO A 382 2.99 -2.43 -19.23
C PRO A 382 1.81 -2.79 -18.31
N LYS A 383 0.57 -2.78 -18.83
CA LYS A 383 -0.59 -3.35 -18.14
C LYS A 383 -0.44 -4.88 -18.07
N LEU A 384 -1.05 -5.55 -17.09
CA LEU A 384 -0.94 -7.02 -17.03
C LEU A 384 -1.60 -7.68 -18.25
N ASP A 385 -0.99 -8.77 -18.71
CA ASP A 385 -1.39 -9.54 -19.89
C ASP A 385 -2.87 -9.98 -19.89
N GLY A 386 -3.40 -10.21 -21.09
CA GLY A 386 -4.78 -10.65 -21.34
C GLY A 386 -5.82 -9.53 -21.39
N PHE A 387 -5.41 -8.28 -21.18
CA PHE A 387 -6.30 -7.12 -21.00
C PHE A 387 -5.83 -5.93 -21.85
N SER A 388 -5.74 -6.12 -23.17
CA SER A 388 -5.41 -5.05 -24.13
C SER A 388 -6.47 -3.93 -24.22
N HIS A 389 -7.61 -4.09 -23.56
CA HIS A 389 -8.75 -3.19 -23.61
C HIS A 389 -8.90 -2.29 -22.37
N LEU A 390 -8.07 -2.45 -21.33
CA LEU A 390 -8.09 -1.51 -20.21
C LEU A 390 -7.55 -0.16 -20.71
N PRO A 391 -8.30 0.95 -20.55
CA PRO A 391 -7.87 2.25 -21.04
C PRO A 391 -6.51 2.67 -20.47
N SER A 392 -5.70 3.35 -21.27
CA SER A 392 -4.33 3.72 -20.90
C SER A 392 -4.27 4.59 -19.63
N TRP A 393 -5.31 5.42 -19.43
CA TRP A 393 -5.45 6.33 -18.30
C TRP A 393 -5.96 5.66 -17.02
N VAL A 394 -6.36 4.38 -17.05
CA VAL A 394 -6.88 3.65 -15.88
C VAL A 394 -5.73 2.94 -15.13
N PRO A 395 -5.58 3.11 -13.81
CA PRO A 395 -4.64 2.33 -13.02
C PRO A 395 -4.97 0.84 -13.05
N ASP A 396 -3.96 0.01 -13.26
CA ASP A 396 -4.12 -1.44 -13.22
C ASP A 396 -4.00 -1.95 -11.78
N TRP A 397 -5.09 -1.81 -11.01
CA TRP A 397 -5.13 -2.26 -9.62
C TRP A 397 -5.07 -3.78 -9.46
N ARG A 398 -4.94 -4.58 -10.52
CA ARG A 398 -4.83 -6.06 -10.40
C ARG A 398 -3.50 -6.47 -9.77
N SER A 399 -2.43 -5.74 -10.08
CA SER A 399 -1.11 -5.85 -9.46
C SER A 399 -0.85 -4.70 -8.50
N ASN A 400 0.23 -4.82 -7.73
CA ASN A 400 0.71 -3.68 -6.95
C ASN A 400 1.30 -2.64 -7.88
N LEU A 401 1.11 -1.39 -7.51
CA LEU A 401 1.52 -0.23 -8.26
C LEU A 401 2.85 0.29 -7.70
N SER A 402 3.65 0.89 -8.56
CA SER A 402 4.87 1.59 -8.14
C SER A 402 4.52 2.97 -7.58
N ARG A 403 5.36 3.48 -6.68
CA ARG A 403 5.19 4.81 -6.11
C ARG A 403 5.49 5.88 -7.16
N SER A 404 4.67 6.93 -7.18
CA SER A 404 4.94 8.15 -7.94
C SER A 404 6.01 9.00 -7.24
N PHE A 405 6.85 9.69 -8.02
CA PHE A 405 7.88 10.59 -7.46
C PHE A 405 7.27 11.77 -6.69
N TYR A 406 6.01 12.13 -6.99
CA TYR A 406 5.32 13.28 -6.41
C TYR A 406 4.44 12.92 -5.21
N THR A 407 3.62 11.87 -5.32
CA THR A 407 2.55 11.57 -4.37
C THR A 407 3.08 10.87 -3.11
N ILE A 408 4.00 11.48 -2.38
CA ILE A 408 4.71 10.80 -1.30
C ILE A 408 4.24 11.25 0.09
N ASN A 409 3.65 12.45 0.21
CA ASN A 409 3.00 12.92 1.44
C ASN A 409 1.47 12.88 1.32
N GLU A 410 0.79 12.78 2.46
CA GLU A 410 -0.67 12.67 2.61
C GLU A 410 -1.30 13.99 3.07
N ARG A 411 -0.46 14.95 3.44
CA ARG A 411 -0.85 16.28 3.89
C ARG A 411 -0.97 17.24 2.71
N ILE A 412 -2.20 17.70 2.44
CA ILE A 412 -2.52 18.64 1.34
C ILE A 412 -1.71 19.95 1.48
N ASP A 413 -1.39 20.37 2.70
CA ASP A 413 -0.56 21.53 3.01
C ASP A 413 0.93 21.35 2.62
N LYS A 414 1.36 20.13 2.25
CA LYS A 414 2.74 19.82 1.84
C LYS A 414 2.90 19.60 0.33
N HIS A 415 1.92 19.95 -0.51
CA HIS A 415 2.09 19.87 -1.97
C HIS A 415 3.18 20.84 -2.45
N LEU A 416 4.26 20.29 -3.03
CA LEU A 416 5.44 21.07 -3.44
C LEU A 416 5.31 21.74 -4.82
N PHE A 417 4.34 21.30 -5.63
CA PHE A 417 4.14 21.75 -7.01
C PHE A 417 2.69 22.21 -7.23
N ALA A 418 2.52 23.10 -8.20
CA ALA A 418 1.24 23.63 -8.64
C ALA A 418 1.27 23.89 -10.15
N ALA A 419 1.60 22.86 -10.95
CA ALA A 419 1.80 22.99 -12.40
C ALA A 419 0.60 23.63 -13.13
N SER A 420 -0.63 23.42 -12.64
CA SER A 420 -1.84 24.04 -13.19
C SER A 420 -2.34 25.29 -12.44
N ARG A 421 -1.55 25.83 -11.50
CA ARG A 421 -1.87 26.82 -10.43
C ARG A 421 -2.59 26.22 -9.22
N GLN A 422 -2.47 26.88 -8.08
CA GLN A 422 -2.92 26.36 -6.78
C GLN A 422 -4.45 26.27 -6.63
N ASP A 423 -5.17 27.17 -7.29
CA ASP A 423 -6.63 27.34 -7.29
C ASP A 423 -7.33 26.59 -8.44
N SER A 424 -6.56 25.87 -9.27
CA SER A 424 -7.06 25.11 -10.40
C SER A 424 -7.88 23.91 -9.95
N VAL A 425 -8.96 23.63 -10.67
CA VAL A 425 -9.85 22.50 -10.42
C VAL A 425 -9.87 21.56 -11.63
N VAL A 426 -10.15 20.29 -11.39
CA VAL A 426 -10.26 19.30 -12.48
C VAL A 426 -11.46 19.64 -13.37
N GLU A 427 -11.21 19.72 -14.67
CA GLU A 427 -12.21 20.00 -15.70
C GLU A 427 -12.37 18.76 -16.59
N VAL A 428 -13.39 17.96 -16.32
CA VAL A 428 -13.75 16.78 -17.13
C VAL A 428 -14.75 17.19 -18.22
N VAL A 429 -14.59 16.62 -19.42
CA VAL A 429 -15.46 16.83 -20.58
C VAL A 429 -16.13 15.51 -20.96
N GLU A 430 -17.45 15.51 -21.05
CA GLU A 430 -18.21 14.34 -21.50
C GLU A 430 -17.92 14.02 -22.96
N HIS A 431 -17.72 12.74 -23.25
CA HIS A 431 -17.48 12.28 -24.61
C HIS A 431 -18.77 12.39 -25.44
N PRO A 432 -18.73 12.88 -26.71
CA PRO A 432 -19.95 13.05 -27.52
C PRO A 432 -20.79 11.79 -27.72
N ASN A 433 -20.15 10.62 -27.67
CA ASN A 433 -20.78 9.30 -27.83
C ASN A 433 -21.00 8.57 -26.49
N ASP A 434 -20.83 9.23 -25.34
CA ASP A 434 -20.97 8.64 -24.00
C ASP A 434 -20.14 7.34 -23.81
N ASN A 435 -18.90 7.35 -24.32
CA ASN A 435 -18.01 6.21 -24.21
C ASN A 435 -17.22 6.27 -22.89
N SER A 436 -17.52 5.37 -21.95
CA SER A 436 -16.88 5.30 -20.65
C SER A 436 -15.38 4.99 -20.70
N ASP A 437 -14.89 4.43 -21.80
CA ASP A 437 -13.47 4.09 -21.97
C ASP A 437 -12.62 5.32 -22.36
N ILE A 438 -13.26 6.41 -22.82
CA ILE A 438 -12.57 7.63 -23.24
C ILE A 438 -12.76 8.75 -22.21
N LEU A 439 -11.68 9.19 -21.56
CA LEU A 439 -11.70 10.27 -20.58
C LEU A 439 -11.30 11.60 -21.23
N GLY A 440 -12.22 12.57 -21.27
CA GLY A 440 -11.93 13.94 -21.71
C GLY A 440 -11.46 14.82 -20.56
N LEU A 441 -10.25 15.38 -20.63
CA LEU A 441 -9.73 16.32 -19.64
C LEU A 441 -9.31 17.64 -20.29
N ARG A 442 -9.61 18.76 -19.64
CA ARG A 442 -9.03 20.05 -20.06
C ARG A 442 -7.66 20.27 -19.44
N GLY A 443 -6.76 20.85 -20.24
CA GLY A 443 -5.40 21.13 -19.81
C GLY A 443 -4.67 22.05 -20.78
N TYR A 444 -3.40 22.24 -20.51
CA TYR A 444 -2.49 23.06 -21.30
C TYR A 444 -1.48 22.17 -22.01
N ASN A 445 -1.31 22.39 -23.32
CA ASN A 445 -0.23 21.76 -24.07
C ASN A 445 1.09 22.47 -23.72
N VAL A 446 1.99 21.77 -23.04
CA VAL A 446 3.30 22.31 -22.67
C VAL A 446 4.17 22.36 -23.92
N ASP A 447 4.52 21.19 -24.45
CA ASP A 447 5.31 21.06 -25.67
C ASP A 447 5.39 19.60 -26.16
N VAL A 448 5.99 19.39 -27.33
CA VAL A 448 6.29 18.08 -27.90
C VAL A 448 7.70 17.63 -27.51
N ILE A 449 7.83 16.38 -27.08
CA ILE A 449 9.11 15.72 -26.83
C ILE A 449 9.87 15.57 -28.15
N GLU A 450 11.08 16.11 -28.21
CA GLU A 450 11.97 16.01 -29.36
C GLU A 450 12.94 14.84 -29.22
N GLU A 451 13.50 14.68 -28.02
CA GLU A 451 14.53 13.68 -27.74
C GLU A 451 14.33 13.09 -26.34
N VAL A 452 14.70 11.82 -26.18
CA VAL A 452 14.70 11.10 -24.91
C VAL A 452 16.02 10.32 -24.80
N ALA A 453 16.59 10.28 -23.61
CA ALA A 453 17.86 9.56 -23.37
C ALA A 453 17.70 8.05 -23.57
N GLU A 454 18.65 7.37 -24.22
CA GLU A 454 18.58 5.94 -24.56
C GLU A 454 18.63 4.99 -23.34
N GLY A 455 18.06 3.78 -23.48
CA GLY A 455 18.08 2.71 -22.46
C GLY A 455 16.76 2.51 -21.71
N ASP A 456 16.73 1.53 -20.80
CA ASP A 456 15.53 1.05 -20.07
C ASP A 456 15.11 1.97 -18.91
N GLY A 457 15.50 3.25 -18.94
CA GLY A 457 15.24 4.21 -17.86
C GLY A 457 15.97 3.90 -16.55
N TRP A 458 15.71 4.72 -15.54
CA TRP A 458 16.36 4.63 -14.23
C TRP A 458 15.77 3.47 -13.40
N MET A 459 16.41 2.28 -13.36
CA MET A 459 15.89 1.11 -12.64
C MET A 459 16.83 0.54 -11.56
N GLY A 460 16.29 0.32 -10.36
CA GLY A 460 16.71 -0.68 -9.36
C GLY A 460 18.20 -0.75 -9.02
N MET A 461 18.75 0.25 -8.34
CA MET A 461 20.20 0.32 -8.11
C MET A 461 20.68 -0.13 -6.73
N SER A 462 21.56 -1.13 -6.77
CA SER A 462 22.70 -1.32 -5.86
C SER A 462 23.77 -0.23 -6.11
N TRP A 463 24.95 -0.36 -5.51
CA TRP A 463 26.10 0.54 -5.70
C TRP A 463 26.77 0.41 -7.11
N ASP A 464 25.98 0.39 -8.19
CA ASP A 464 26.46 0.33 -9.59
C ASP A 464 26.75 1.75 -10.12
N TYR A 465 27.96 2.25 -9.86
CA TYR A 465 28.39 3.60 -10.19
C TYR A 465 28.46 3.89 -11.71
N GLU A 466 28.65 2.87 -12.57
CA GLU A 466 28.74 3.07 -14.02
C GLU A 466 27.40 3.50 -14.59
N ARG A 467 26.31 2.88 -14.11
CA ARG A 467 24.95 3.28 -14.48
C ARG A 467 24.62 4.69 -14.03
N TYR A 468 25.02 5.08 -12.81
CA TYR A 468 24.86 6.46 -12.35
C TYR A 468 25.58 7.45 -13.27
N LEU A 469 26.86 7.20 -13.59
CA LEU A 469 27.64 8.09 -14.45
C LEU A 469 27.07 8.17 -15.87
N GLY A 470 26.65 7.04 -16.45
CA GLY A 470 26.02 7.00 -17.78
C GLY A 470 24.73 7.83 -17.82
N TYR A 471 23.89 7.70 -16.81
CA TYR A 471 22.65 8.46 -16.71
C TYR A 471 22.88 9.96 -16.55
N MET A 472 23.84 10.36 -15.72
CA MET A 472 24.19 11.77 -15.56
C MET A 472 24.77 12.36 -16.85
N ALA A 473 25.57 11.58 -17.60
CA ALA A 473 26.09 12.01 -18.90
C ALA A 473 24.96 12.25 -19.93
N GLN A 474 23.93 11.40 -19.94
CA GLN A 474 22.76 11.60 -20.80
C GLN A 474 21.98 12.87 -20.44
N ILE A 475 21.83 13.18 -19.14
CA ILE A 475 21.22 14.44 -18.70
C ILE A 475 22.07 15.63 -19.14
N ASP A 476 23.40 15.56 -18.97
CA ASP A 476 24.33 16.62 -19.37
C ASP A 476 24.27 16.89 -20.89
N GLU A 477 24.14 15.84 -21.73
CA GLU A 477 23.99 15.99 -23.17
C GLU A 477 22.68 16.72 -23.55
N LEU A 478 21.55 16.27 -23.01
CA LEU A 478 20.26 16.93 -23.26
C LEU A 478 20.21 18.34 -22.70
N TRP A 479 20.88 18.58 -21.58
CA TRP A 479 21.04 19.90 -20.99
C TRP A 479 21.83 20.85 -21.91
N GLN A 480 22.95 20.41 -22.49
CA GLN A 480 23.70 21.21 -23.47
C GLN A 480 22.83 21.61 -24.67
N LYS A 481 22.08 20.66 -25.24
CA LYS A 481 21.12 20.92 -26.33
C LYS A 481 20.01 21.89 -25.89
N SER A 482 19.52 21.77 -24.65
CA SER A 482 18.56 22.72 -24.08
C SER A 482 19.13 24.14 -24.03
N MET A 483 20.40 24.31 -23.65
CA MET A 483 21.06 25.63 -23.56
C MET A 483 21.11 26.36 -24.90
N GLU A 484 21.30 25.63 -26.01
CA GLU A 484 21.35 26.16 -27.37
C GLU A 484 19.98 26.59 -27.93
N LYS A 485 18.88 26.10 -27.35
CA LYS A 485 17.52 26.43 -27.80
C LYS A 485 17.10 27.86 -27.42
N ALA A 486 16.24 28.42 -28.27
CA ALA A 486 15.69 29.76 -28.11
C ALA A 486 15.03 29.97 -26.72
N PRO A 487 15.00 31.21 -26.20
CA PRO A 487 14.40 31.49 -24.90
C PRO A 487 12.93 31.06 -24.85
N ASN A 488 12.60 30.19 -23.90
CA ASN A 488 11.25 29.67 -23.64
C ASN A 488 10.62 30.31 -22.39
N GLY A 489 10.96 31.57 -22.13
CA GLY A 489 10.55 32.31 -20.93
C GLY A 489 11.42 32.06 -19.70
N ARG A 490 12.44 31.19 -19.79
CA ARG A 490 13.38 30.90 -18.70
C ARG A 490 14.65 31.74 -18.76
N THR A 491 15.17 32.12 -17.61
CA THR A 491 16.47 32.82 -17.48
C THR A 491 17.64 31.85 -17.67
N LEU A 492 18.83 32.39 -17.96
CA LEU A 492 20.04 31.58 -18.07
C LEU A 492 20.31 30.77 -16.79
N ILE A 493 20.19 31.41 -15.63
CA ILE A 493 20.36 30.76 -14.31
C ILE A 493 19.37 29.59 -14.17
N GLN A 494 18.10 29.80 -14.50
CA GLN A 494 17.11 28.73 -14.43
C GLN A 494 17.49 27.55 -15.35
N LYS A 495 17.97 27.82 -16.57
CA LYS A 495 18.42 26.76 -17.49
C LYS A 495 19.68 26.05 -16.98
N GLU A 496 20.60 26.75 -16.31
CA GLU A 496 21.76 26.14 -15.64
C GLU A 496 21.34 25.25 -14.47
N GLU A 497 20.35 25.68 -13.68
CA GLU A 497 19.85 24.91 -12.55
C GLU A 497 19.17 23.60 -12.95
N ALA A 498 18.64 23.51 -14.18
CA ALA A 498 18.04 22.30 -14.73
C ALA A 498 18.97 21.09 -14.63
N ARG A 499 20.28 21.30 -14.82
CA ARG A 499 21.31 20.25 -14.79
C ARG A 499 21.29 19.45 -13.50
N TRP A 500 21.10 20.11 -12.35
CA TRP A 500 21.10 19.46 -11.03
C TRP A 500 19.69 19.28 -10.43
N ARG A 501 18.66 19.97 -10.93
CA ARG A 501 17.26 19.74 -10.51
C ARG A 501 16.61 18.54 -11.17
N VAL A 502 16.84 18.35 -12.47
CA VAL A 502 16.24 17.28 -13.28
C VAL A 502 16.50 15.88 -12.73
N PRO A 503 17.74 15.50 -12.32
CA PRO A 503 17.99 14.16 -11.78
C PRO A 503 17.16 13.81 -10.54
N ILE A 504 16.74 14.80 -9.75
CA ILE A 504 15.98 14.62 -8.51
C ILE A 504 14.51 15.09 -8.63
N GLY A 505 14.07 15.46 -9.83
CA GLY A 505 12.72 15.95 -10.08
C GLY A 505 12.35 17.18 -9.24
N ASP A 506 13.32 18.02 -8.89
CA ASP A 506 13.18 19.19 -7.99
C ASP A 506 12.62 18.87 -6.59
N ILE A 507 12.76 17.63 -6.13
CA ILE A 507 12.42 17.22 -4.76
C ILE A 507 13.70 16.75 -4.07
N TYR A 508 14.12 17.48 -3.03
CA TYR A 508 15.22 17.09 -2.17
C TYR A 508 14.70 16.45 -0.88
N TRP A 509 15.25 15.30 -0.54
CA TRP A 509 14.91 14.55 0.67
C TRP A 509 15.90 14.83 1.79
N THR A 510 15.43 15.37 2.91
CA THR A 510 16.30 15.66 4.05
C THR A 510 16.65 14.38 4.80
N TRP A 511 17.71 14.43 5.62
CA TRP A 511 18.13 13.30 6.46
C TRP A 511 17.10 12.95 7.53
N GLU A 512 16.22 13.90 7.87
CA GLU A 512 15.06 13.72 8.76
C GLU A 512 13.90 12.97 8.07
N GLY A 513 14.01 12.69 6.77
CA GLY A 513 12.98 12.02 5.98
C GLY A 513 11.88 12.96 5.45
N ASP A 514 12.04 14.27 5.63
CA ASP A 514 11.16 15.29 5.06
C ASP A 514 11.50 15.60 3.59
N GLN A 515 10.58 16.28 2.89
CA GLN A 515 10.71 16.66 1.49
C GLN A 515 10.58 18.16 1.32
N GLN A 516 11.38 18.72 0.43
CA GLN A 516 11.31 20.12 0.06
C GLN A 516 11.69 20.32 -1.41
N ARG A 517 11.35 21.50 -1.95
CA ARG A 517 11.87 21.96 -3.25
C ARG A 517 13.39 22.05 -3.21
N ALA A 518 14.05 21.72 -4.31
CA ALA A 518 15.49 21.73 -4.37
C ALA A 518 16.01 23.18 -4.48
N LYS A 519 16.65 23.64 -3.41
CA LYS A 519 17.22 24.99 -3.29
C LYS A 519 18.59 25.08 -4.01
N PRO A 520 19.07 26.28 -4.37
CA PRO A 520 20.35 26.45 -5.06
C PRO A 520 21.54 25.79 -4.34
N GLU A 521 21.53 25.71 -3.01
CA GLU A 521 22.58 25.04 -2.23
C GLU A 521 22.76 23.55 -2.59
N ILE A 522 21.71 22.90 -3.11
CA ILE A 522 21.74 21.49 -3.52
C ILE A 522 22.67 21.27 -4.73
N ALA A 523 23.00 22.31 -5.49
CA ALA A 523 23.96 22.24 -6.59
C ALA A 523 25.35 21.74 -6.11
N ALA A 524 25.78 22.13 -4.90
CA ALA A 524 27.04 21.66 -4.34
C ALA A 524 27.01 20.15 -4.04
N PHE A 525 25.87 19.63 -3.57
CA PHE A 525 25.69 18.20 -3.32
C PHE A 525 25.64 17.38 -4.60
N HIS A 526 25.11 17.94 -5.68
CA HIS A 526 25.18 17.33 -7.01
C HIS A 526 26.64 17.17 -7.47
N GLU A 527 27.45 18.23 -7.35
CA GLU A 527 28.87 18.18 -7.74
C GLU A 527 29.68 17.22 -6.85
N GLN A 528 29.44 17.23 -5.54
CA GLN A 528 30.05 16.26 -4.62
C GLN A 528 29.68 14.82 -5.01
N PHE A 529 28.40 14.57 -5.28
CA PHE A 529 27.93 13.25 -5.71
C PHE A 529 28.60 12.78 -7.00
N LEU A 530 28.79 13.66 -7.99
CA LEU A 530 29.50 13.34 -9.23
C LEU A 530 30.98 13.00 -8.98
N GLN A 531 31.64 13.69 -8.04
CA GLN A 531 33.02 13.40 -7.65
C GLN A 531 33.12 12.03 -6.97
N GLU A 532 32.21 11.73 -6.05
CA GLU A 532 32.10 10.43 -5.38
C GLU A 532 31.95 9.30 -6.40
N LEU A 533 31.01 9.43 -7.35
CA LEU A 533 30.80 8.42 -8.39
C LEU A 533 32.04 8.17 -9.25
N LYS A 534 32.77 9.22 -9.63
CA LYS A 534 34.01 9.11 -10.40
C LYS A 534 35.10 8.40 -9.60
N LEU A 535 35.26 8.76 -8.32
CA LEU A 535 36.23 8.13 -7.44
C LEU A 535 35.93 6.63 -7.26
N PHE A 536 34.67 6.27 -6.97
CA PHE A 536 34.25 4.87 -6.89
C PHE A 536 34.53 4.12 -8.18
N GLY A 537 34.20 4.71 -9.33
CA GLY A 537 34.45 4.06 -10.61
C GLY A 537 35.91 3.94 -11.00
N GLU A 538 36.77 4.82 -10.52
CA GLU A 538 38.22 4.63 -10.61
C GLU A 538 38.69 3.51 -9.70
N MET A 539 38.28 3.49 -8.43
CA MET A 539 38.66 2.45 -7.48
C MET A 539 38.28 1.05 -7.97
N THR A 540 37.07 0.87 -8.50
CA THR A 540 36.64 -0.43 -9.03
C THR A 540 37.46 -0.86 -10.25
N ARG A 541 37.81 0.06 -11.16
CA ARG A 541 38.69 -0.23 -12.31
C ARG A 541 40.11 -0.63 -11.87
N LEU A 542 40.68 0.08 -10.89
CA LEU A 542 41.99 -0.22 -10.34
C LEU A 542 42.00 -1.59 -9.64
N ALA A 543 40.99 -1.85 -8.82
CA ALA A 543 40.83 -3.14 -8.13
C ALA A 543 40.66 -4.31 -9.11
N ALA A 544 39.86 -4.13 -10.17
CA ALA A 544 39.69 -5.13 -11.22
C ALA A 544 41.00 -5.38 -12.02
N GLY A 545 41.85 -4.35 -12.12
CA GLY A 545 43.19 -4.44 -12.70
C GLY A 545 44.26 -5.02 -11.76
N GLY A 546 43.89 -5.45 -10.55
CA GLY A 546 44.82 -6.00 -9.55
C GLY A 546 45.75 -4.97 -8.90
N GLN A 547 45.43 -3.68 -9.00
CA GLN A 547 46.21 -2.60 -8.40
C GLN A 547 45.78 -2.35 -6.96
N ASP A 548 46.71 -1.90 -6.12
CA ASP A 548 46.42 -1.55 -4.72
C ASP A 548 45.56 -0.28 -4.66
N ILE A 549 44.46 -0.37 -3.92
CA ILE A 549 43.49 0.70 -3.71
C ILE A 549 43.54 1.25 -2.27
N SER A 550 44.49 0.80 -1.46
CA SER A 550 44.63 1.15 -0.04
C SER A 550 44.70 2.67 0.16
N ASP A 551 45.54 3.37 -0.60
CA ASP A 551 45.70 4.84 -0.53
C ASP A 551 44.40 5.58 -0.88
N LYS A 552 43.68 5.17 -1.93
CA LYS A 552 42.40 5.78 -2.32
C LYS A 552 41.27 5.45 -1.34
N SER A 553 41.27 4.24 -0.79
CA SER A 553 40.31 3.82 0.22
C SER A 553 40.54 4.58 1.53
N LEU A 554 41.80 4.78 1.93
CA LEU A 554 42.19 5.61 3.06
C LEU A 554 41.85 7.08 2.83
N GLN A 555 42.09 7.62 1.64
CA GLN A 555 41.68 8.99 1.29
C GLN A 555 40.16 9.15 1.39
N TRP A 556 39.39 8.21 0.86
CA TRP A 556 37.93 8.21 1.00
C TRP A 556 37.52 8.12 2.47
N GLU A 557 38.11 7.19 3.24
CA GLU A 557 37.85 7.08 4.67
C GLU A 557 38.21 8.36 5.42
N GLU A 558 39.35 9.01 5.15
CA GLU A 558 39.77 10.25 5.81
C GLU A 558 38.89 11.45 5.46
N GLU A 559 38.51 11.60 4.19
CA GLU A 559 37.59 12.65 3.72
C GLU A 559 36.17 12.47 4.30
N HIS A 560 35.77 11.23 4.61
CA HIS A 560 34.45 10.89 5.13
C HIS A 560 34.44 10.56 6.64
N ARG A 561 35.60 10.50 7.30
CA ARG A 561 35.76 10.25 8.74
C ARG A 561 35.51 11.57 9.47
N GLY A 562 34.30 11.70 10.00
CA GLY A 562 33.89 12.85 10.82
C GLY A 562 33.31 14.03 10.03
N ALA A 563 33.12 13.90 8.72
CA ALA A 563 32.41 14.91 7.96
C ALA A 563 30.89 14.82 8.22
N GLU A 564 30.28 15.94 8.61
CA GLU A 564 28.82 16.13 8.66
C GLU A 564 28.16 16.11 7.25
N THR A 565 28.89 15.75 6.18
CA THR A 565 28.43 15.75 4.79
C THR A 565 27.68 14.47 4.40
N LYS A 566 26.63 14.12 5.15
CA LYS A 566 25.63 13.17 4.64
C LYS A 566 24.63 13.94 3.76
N HIS A 567 24.94 14.12 2.48
CA HIS A 567 23.94 14.62 1.53
C HIS A 567 23.03 13.50 1.02
N ASN A 568 21.77 13.83 0.75
CA ASN A 568 20.77 12.88 0.26
C ASN A 568 20.46 13.03 -1.24
N TYR A 569 21.40 13.57 -2.03
CA TYR A 569 21.20 13.75 -3.46
C TYR A 569 20.91 12.40 -4.15
N ARG A 570 21.71 11.37 -3.85
CA ARG A 570 21.49 10.00 -4.34
C ARG A 570 20.11 9.44 -3.95
N GLU A 571 19.71 9.60 -2.69
CA GLU A 571 18.40 9.12 -2.22
C GLU A 571 17.24 9.86 -2.90
N SER A 572 17.42 11.14 -3.19
CA SER A 572 16.45 11.94 -3.95
C SER A 572 16.35 11.45 -5.40
N MET A 573 17.48 11.19 -6.04
CA MET A 573 17.56 10.62 -7.39
C MET A 573 16.92 9.21 -7.46
N ARG A 574 17.05 8.41 -6.39
CA ARG A 574 16.39 7.10 -6.27
C ARG A 574 14.86 7.18 -6.34
N LYS A 575 14.25 8.33 -6.05
CA LYS A 575 12.79 8.52 -6.17
C LYS A 575 12.31 8.79 -7.59
N MET A 576 13.23 9.03 -8.52
CA MET A 576 12.94 9.16 -9.95
C MET A 576 13.06 7.82 -10.69
N GLN A 577 12.97 6.69 -9.98
CA GLN A 577 12.97 5.36 -10.59
C GLN A 577 11.82 5.18 -11.60
N GLY A 578 12.08 4.42 -12.65
CA GLY A 578 11.18 4.22 -13.79
C GLY A 578 11.07 5.42 -14.74
N LYS A 579 11.94 6.43 -14.60
CA LYS A 579 11.94 7.63 -15.45
C LYS A 579 13.18 7.70 -16.33
N ARG A 580 13.08 8.45 -17.43
CA ARG A 580 14.20 8.78 -18.32
C ARG A 580 14.25 10.28 -18.63
N PRO A 581 15.44 10.85 -18.85
CA PRO A 581 15.59 12.22 -19.29
C PRO A 581 14.91 12.47 -20.63
N LEU A 582 14.30 13.65 -20.77
CA LEU A 582 13.66 14.12 -22.00
C LEU A 582 14.02 15.57 -22.29
N LEU A 583 14.02 15.91 -23.58
CA LEU A 583 14.16 17.25 -24.12
C LEU A 583 12.98 17.54 -25.05
N THR A 584 12.34 18.69 -24.85
CA THR A 584 11.23 19.16 -25.69
C THR A 584 11.72 20.12 -26.78
N LYS A 585 10.91 20.35 -27.82
CA LYS A 585 11.28 21.20 -28.98
C LYS A 585 11.60 22.64 -28.58
N ALA A 586 10.90 23.20 -27.62
CA ALA A 586 11.09 24.51 -27.01
C ALA A 586 12.18 24.52 -25.93
N GLY A 587 12.82 23.37 -25.66
CA GLY A 587 14.01 23.28 -24.82
C GLY A 587 13.76 23.13 -23.34
N TYR A 588 12.57 22.72 -22.93
CA TYR A 588 12.38 22.23 -21.57
C TYR A 588 13.09 20.88 -21.40
N LEU A 589 13.92 20.80 -20.37
CA LEU A 589 14.57 19.59 -19.89
C LEU A 589 13.70 18.98 -18.79
N GLY A 590 13.58 17.65 -18.77
CA GLY A 590 12.71 16.99 -17.81
C GLY A 590 12.98 15.50 -17.67
N MET A 591 12.08 14.84 -16.95
CA MET A 591 12.08 13.41 -16.71
C MET A 591 10.68 12.87 -17.03
N GLY A 592 10.59 11.93 -17.96
CA GLY A 592 9.34 11.27 -18.32
C GLY A 592 9.34 9.78 -17.95
N PRO A 593 8.22 9.09 -18.12
CA PRO A 593 8.16 7.63 -17.99
C PRO A 593 9.11 6.96 -19.00
N VAL A 594 9.61 5.76 -18.70
CA VAL A 594 10.54 5.03 -19.58
C VAL A 594 9.96 4.81 -20.99
N GLU A 595 8.65 4.67 -21.09
CA GLU A 595 7.89 4.47 -22.32
C GLU A 595 7.80 5.72 -23.20
N ALA A 596 8.20 6.89 -22.69
CA ALA A 596 8.17 8.15 -23.45
C ALA A 596 9.12 8.08 -24.67
N LYS A 597 8.70 8.69 -25.77
CA LYS A 597 9.47 8.78 -27.02
C LYS A 597 9.32 10.14 -27.70
N ALA A 598 10.20 10.42 -28.65
CA ALA A 598 10.07 11.58 -29.53
C ALA A 598 8.69 11.59 -30.23
N GLY A 599 8.04 12.76 -30.24
CA GLY A 599 6.68 12.95 -30.76
C GLY A 599 5.57 12.83 -29.72
N ASP A 600 5.83 12.29 -28.53
CA ASP A 600 4.89 12.37 -27.42
C ASP A 600 4.77 13.83 -26.92
N VAL A 601 3.69 14.15 -26.24
CA VAL A 601 3.31 15.52 -25.82
C VAL A 601 3.32 15.62 -24.31
N VAL A 602 3.97 16.66 -23.79
CA VAL A 602 3.91 17.04 -22.37
C VAL A 602 2.69 17.93 -22.16
N VAL A 603 1.84 17.59 -21.19
CA VAL A 603 0.61 18.32 -20.88
C VAL A 603 0.50 18.57 -19.39
N VAL A 604 -0.24 19.63 -19.02
CA VAL A 604 -0.65 19.89 -17.64
C VAL A 604 -2.16 19.93 -17.60
N PHE A 605 -2.80 18.99 -16.91
CA PHE A 605 -4.26 18.98 -16.74
C PHE A 605 -4.71 20.01 -15.71
N CYS A 606 -5.90 20.58 -15.89
CA CYS A 606 -6.52 21.44 -14.88
C CYS A 606 -6.73 20.66 -13.58
N GLY A 607 -6.50 21.31 -12.44
CA GLY A 607 -6.43 20.66 -11.12
C GLY A 607 -5.16 19.85 -10.85
N GLY A 608 -4.35 19.58 -11.89
CA GLY A 608 -3.14 18.77 -11.77
C GLY A 608 -1.98 19.53 -11.14
N ARG A 609 -1.16 18.79 -10.37
CA ARG A 609 0.00 19.33 -9.66
C ARG A 609 1.31 19.17 -10.41
N ILE A 610 1.36 18.23 -11.35
CA ILE A 610 2.54 17.90 -12.16
C ILE A 610 2.16 17.72 -13.64
N PRO A 611 3.13 17.80 -14.56
CA PRO A 611 2.95 17.43 -15.96
C PRO A 611 2.77 15.92 -16.18
N PHE A 612 2.20 15.58 -17.35
CA PHE A 612 1.99 14.22 -17.84
C PHE A 612 2.44 14.08 -19.29
N VAL A 613 2.79 12.87 -19.71
CA VAL A 613 3.14 12.53 -21.10
C VAL A 613 1.99 11.80 -21.77
N LEU A 614 1.58 12.28 -22.94
CA LEU A 614 0.56 11.72 -23.79
C LEU A 614 1.13 11.35 -25.16
N ARG A 615 0.63 10.27 -25.75
CA ARG A 615 0.98 9.84 -27.11
C ARG A 615 -0.20 10.04 -28.06
N PRO A 616 -0.05 10.84 -29.14
CA PRO A 616 -1.09 10.96 -30.15
C PRO A 616 -1.44 9.58 -30.76
N VAL A 617 -2.73 9.28 -30.90
CA VAL A 617 -3.20 8.05 -31.57
C VAL A 617 -3.37 8.33 -33.06
N GLU A 618 -2.45 7.84 -33.88
CA GLU A 618 -2.49 7.96 -35.33
C GLU A 618 -3.72 7.23 -35.93
N GLY A 619 -4.34 7.85 -36.94
CA GLY A 619 -5.49 7.26 -37.65
C GLY A 619 -6.82 7.27 -36.88
N SER A 620 -6.87 7.88 -35.70
CA SER A 620 -8.14 8.14 -34.99
C SER A 620 -9.03 9.08 -35.82
N ARG A 621 -10.34 8.80 -35.85
CA ARG A 621 -11.33 9.63 -36.55
C ARG A 621 -11.62 10.95 -35.82
N GLU A 622 -11.25 11.02 -34.55
CA GLU A 622 -11.46 12.15 -33.66
C GLU A 622 -10.12 12.87 -33.42
N VAL A 623 -10.10 14.19 -33.58
CA VAL A 623 -8.91 15.00 -33.34
C VAL A 623 -8.66 15.12 -31.83
N GLY A 624 -7.41 14.95 -31.39
CA GLY A 624 -7.03 15.12 -29.99
C GLY A 624 -7.22 13.88 -29.12
N VAL A 625 -7.16 12.70 -29.74
CA VAL A 625 -7.17 11.40 -29.05
C VAL A 625 -5.73 10.97 -28.72
N PHE A 626 -5.52 10.57 -27.47
CA PHE A 626 -4.21 10.23 -26.93
C PHE A 626 -4.25 8.96 -26.09
N SER A 627 -3.15 8.20 -26.11
CA SER A 627 -2.84 7.25 -25.06
C SER A 627 -2.07 7.96 -23.95
N TYR A 628 -2.48 7.77 -22.70
CA TYR A 628 -1.71 8.18 -21.53
C TYR A 628 -0.44 7.34 -21.43
N ILE A 629 0.71 7.97 -21.16
CA ILE A 629 2.01 7.28 -21.05
C ILE A 629 2.53 7.32 -19.61
N GLY A 630 2.38 8.44 -18.90
CA GLY A 630 2.83 8.52 -17.51
C GLY A 630 3.03 9.92 -16.98
N GLU A 631 3.35 10.02 -15.69
CA GLU A 631 3.71 11.26 -15.03
C GLU A 631 5.09 11.78 -15.47
N ALA A 632 5.26 13.10 -15.48
CA ALA A 632 6.52 13.74 -15.81
C ALA A 632 6.91 14.85 -14.83
N TYR A 633 8.21 15.07 -14.72
CA TYR A 633 8.77 16.32 -14.23
C TYR A 633 9.28 17.11 -15.44
N CYS A 634 8.91 18.39 -15.53
CA CYS A 634 9.36 19.26 -16.61
C CYS A 634 9.82 20.59 -16.00
N ASP A 635 11.12 20.85 -16.06
CA ASP A 635 11.73 21.96 -15.34
C ASP A 635 11.30 23.31 -15.94
N GLY A 636 10.80 24.21 -15.09
CA GLY A 636 10.16 25.47 -15.50
C GLY A 636 8.67 25.38 -15.87
N VAL A 637 8.00 24.28 -15.50
CA VAL A 637 6.55 24.07 -15.75
C VAL A 637 5.79 23.66 -14.46
N MET A 638 6.48 23.62 -13.32
CA MET A 638 5.97 23.01 -12.09
C MET A 638 5.15 23.96 -11.21
N ASP A 639 5.06 25.25 -11.56
CA ASP A 639 4.56 26.33 -10.70
C ASP A 639 3.47 27.19 -11.38
N GLY A 640 2.87 26.71 -12.48
CA GLY A 640 1.74 27.35 -13.14
C GLY A 640 2.07 28.10 -14.42
N GLU A 641 3.30 27.97 -14.93
CA GLU A 641 3.79 28.64 -16.14
C GLU A 641 2.96 28.28 -17.38
N ALA A 642 2.51 27.01 -17.46
CA ALA A 642 1.68 26.52 -18.55
C ALA A 642 0.30 27.19 -18.62
N ALA A 643 -0.20 27.76 -17.52
CA ALA A 643 -1.53 28.37 -17.45
C ALA A 643 -1.65 29.72 -18.19
N SER A 644 -0.57 30.19 -18.80
CA SER A 644 -0.60 31.29 -19.78
C SER A 644 -1.07 30.85 -21.18
N LYS A 645 -1.07 29.54 -21.45
CA LYS A 645 -1.45 28.95 -22.73
C LYS A 645 -2.96 28.73 -22.82
N GLU A 646 -3.46 28.53 -24.04
CA GLU A 646 -4.85 28.15 -24.26
C GLU A 646 -5.15 26.74 -23.72
N LYS A 647 -6.34 26.57 -23.14
CA LYS A 647 -6.82 25.28 -22.65
C LYS A 647 -7.41 24.46 -23.78
N HIS A 648 -6.94 23.24 -23.97
CA HIS A 648 -7.47 22.26 -24.92
C HIS A 648 -8.12 21.08 -24.20
N THR A 649 -8.98 20.35 -24.90
CA THR A 649 -9.50 19.06 -24.44
C THR A 649 -8.61 17.95 -24.97
N PHE A 650 -8.21 17.03 -24.10
CA PHE A 650 -7.44 15.84 -24.42
C PHE A 650 -8.31 14.61 -24.14
N TRP A 651 -8.51 13.77 -25.15
CA TRP A 651 -9.31 12.55 -25.04
C TRP A 651 -8.39 11.35 -24.81
N LEU A 652 -8.39 10.79 -23.60
CA LEU A 652 -7.54 9.67 -23.20
C LEU A 652 -8.25 8.35 -23.44
N THR A 653 -7.63 7.43 -24.19
CA THR A 653 -8.21 6.11 -24.54
C THR A 653 -7.64 4.96 -23.76
#